data_AF-A0AAN6J3I6-F1
#
_entry.id   AF-A0AAN6J3I6-F1
#
_cell.length_a   1.000
_cell.length_b   1.000
_cell.length_c   1.000
_cell.angle_alpha   90.00
_cell.angle_beta   90.00
_cell.angle_gamma   90.00
#
_symmetry.space_group_name_H-M   'P 1'
#
loop_
_entity.id
_entity.type
_entity.pdbx_description
1 polymer ?
#
loop_
_entity_poly.entity_id
_entity_poly.type
_entity_poly.pdbx_seq_one_letter_code
_entity_poly.pdbx_strand_id
1 'polypeptide(L)'
;MSSDPLPWLYLGKHPELCQNTTFVDVDYPTLMHNKLGIVDKTEELKVLLPKLTKTNADSGLLASSDPYVAVGCDLYNVEVLGHILQDHLRIGDSSVAVLLVSEVSTAYMERGAAQRVLEWAATLSDVRFCLLEQHLPDGVAHPFAETMLAHFEKLKTPLTAVGTMPEMKRRFSDAGWPDAGIDIRSLWELWSDPTFLTAEQRRSLDKVEAFDEWEEFALFASHYFLLLAERKADQDWSNRPYRASLAGSTSRLSLSSSPGIADSPIPDVPQEQPLQCPELPGKHVSRRFAALVPATSEISEGEAVGLLGGYGAQERLTDCDTFSRTEDLLPIQGPPMRTGIMCHTVTRLGATSNCIMTGGRTSPDKATAECWIRSDGMWRRAQSLPEGRYRHCAVPLKLPTAPRPGHTVLLFGGKTSEGHVLDEWLLWMGESGWRTINVAGDAPPARFGAAMITDSREGVSGVLIGGMTSAGRVLNDFWHWHLEADMTLHCRNVTARASAVLRSNATILGRFGAQLVRTNRGILMIGGICGGRILTSQDEILNMKTLRTHPVHGKRPLFIGASITDVDGGIIVLGGGANCFSFGTYWNKPSILTDDPEASLRCGWHLLTTQRPESGMAQSWDVPDRSFQTQQQYQQSNGHMSQGPSDLRLPEPTRIPRRSLSQGVDFEPVVNEGKPVVFSDGDIGPCTTMWSNSYLKEAIGFDRKVVVHSTQNETMDFKNKNFNYVTQDLGAFLDNCAGGAKLYLRSLSRNAPSDQPTNLADDYPEIAADFELPGELIYVVENLHSSPLRISGPVTMWLHYDVMANVLCQVRGRKRLLLYPPSDVSHLGFDAGASSSSLDVFNVAPAMRKHLVNTHPYEAILEPGDILFIPPMWVHTAAPTEGMSVAVNIFFRNLQQNTYAAGRDVYGNRDLGAYERGRKDIERIVKSFDNLPADVSGFYLERLANELLEKARAVAQTSQLHTMYAELS
;
A
#
# COMPACT_ATOMS: atom_id res chain seq x y z
N MET A 1 22.88 -11.84 -14.71
CA MET A 1 22.24 -12.83 -15.60
C MET A 1 21.39 -12.04 -16.58
N SER A 2 21.69 -12.02 -17.87
CA SER A 2 20.65 -11.65 -18.84
C SER A 2 19.75 -12.87 -19.03
N SER A 3 18.52 -12.77 -18.56
CA SER A 3 17.50 -13.82 -18.66
C SER A 3 16.27 -13.28 -19.37
N ASP A 4 16.45 -12.30 -20.26
CA ASP A 4 15.35 -11.64 -20.96
C ASP A 4 14.50 -12.68 -21.71
N PRO A 5 13.21 -12.84 -21.35
CA PRO A 5 12.32 -13.79 -21.99
C PRO A 5 11.63 -13.22 -23.25
N LEU A 6 12.00 -12.03 -23.73
CA LEU A 6 11.36 -11.35 -24.86
C LEU A 6 11.09 -12.26 -26.08
N PRO A 7 12.05 -13.06 -26.58
CA PRO A 7 11.80 -13.99 -27.69
C PRO A 7 10.63 -14.94 -27.41
N TRP A 8 10.61 -15.57 -26.22
CA TRP A 8 9.58 -16.53 -25.84
C TRP A 8 8.23 -15.87 -25.59
N LEU A 9 8.19 -14.64 -25.07
CA LEU A 9 6.95 -13.89 -24.90
C LEU A 9 6.27 -13.63 -26.24
N TYR A 10 7.02 -13.20 -27.25
CA TYR A 10 6.48 -12.95 -28.59
C TYR A 10 6.13 -14.24 -29.33
N LEU A 11 7.03 -15.23 -29.34
CA LEU A 11 6.77 -16.52 -29.98
C LEU A 11 5.57 -17.26 -29.35
N GLY A 12 5.36 -17.10 -28.04
CA GLY A 12 4.26 -17.74 -27.33
C GLY A 12 2.93 -16.97 -27.40
N LYS A 13 2.94 -15.64 -27.27
CA LYS A 13 1.71 -14.83 -27.19
C LYS A 13 1.29 -14.18 -28.50
N HIS A 14 2.25 -13.92 -29.39
CA HIS A 14 2.06 -13.22 -30.67
C HIS A 14 2.76 -13.91 -31.85
N PRO A 15 2.60 -15.24 -32.04
CA PRO A 15 3.28 -15.99 -33.10
C PRO A 15 2.98 -15.44 -34.50
N GLU A 16 1.82 -14.81 -34.70
CA GLU A 16 1.43 -14.15 -35.95
C GLU A 16 2.37 -13.00 -36.34
N LEU A 17 2.94 -12.30 -35.36
CA LEU A 17 3.89 -11.21 -35.59
C LEU A 17 5.31 -11.74 -35.91
N CYS A 18 5.57 -13.03 -35.65
CA CYS A 18 6.91 -13.62 -35.72
C CYS A 18 7.16 -14.47 -36.98
N GLN A 19 6.21 -14.58 -37.90
CA GLN A 19 6.29 -15.53 -39.04
C GLN A 19 7.54 -15.36 -39.93
N ASN A 20 8.10 -14.16 -39.99
CA ASN A 20 9.34 -13.85 -40.74
C ASN A 20 10.36 -13.16 -39.83
N THR A 21 10.46 -13.61 -38.58
CA THR A 21 11.32 -12.99 -37.57
C THR A 21 12.16 -14.06 -36.89
N THR A 22 13.47 -13.82 -36.86
CA THR A 22 14.42 -14.61 -36.08
C THR A 22 14.93 -13.75 -34.94
N PHE A 23 14.74 -14.21 -33.71
CA PHE A 23 15.31 -13.59 -32.52
C PHE A 23 16.77 -14.03 -32.37
N VAL A 24 17.65 -13.09 -32.04
CA VAL A 24 19.07 -13.38 -31.82
C VAL A 24 19.47 -12.85 -30.46
N ASP A 25 19.75 -13.78 -29.53
CA ASP A 25 20.29 -13.43 -28.23
C ASP A 25 21.81 -13.48 -28.25
N VAL A 26 22.42 -12.38 -27.81
CA VAL A 26 23.87 -12.23 -27.71
C VAL A 26 24.22 -11.83 -26.29
N ASP A 27 25.04 -12.66 -25.63
CA ASP A 27 25.63 -12.37 -24.32
C ASP A 27 26.94 -13.15 -24.18
N TYR A 28 27.67 -12.92 -23.10
CA TYR A 28 28.88 -13.67 -22.75
C TYR A 28 28.64 -15.18 -22.86
N PRO A 29 29.61 -15.96 -23.38
CA PRO A 29 29.43 -17.39 -23.63
C PRO A 29 28.86 -18.17 -22.43
N THR A 30 29.38 -17.91 -21.23
CA THR A 30 28.92 -18.56 -20.00
C THR A 30 27.45 -18.27 -19.69
N LEU A 31 26.98 -17.04 -19.93
CA LEU A 31 25.58 -16.65 -19.69
C LEU A 31 24.65 -17.30 -20.71
N MET A 32 25.05 -17.34 -21.99
CA MET A 32 24.28 -18.00 -23.03
C MET A 32 24.18 -19.51 -22.84
N HIS A 33 25.26 -20.18 -22.41
CA HIS A 33 25.20 -21.60 -22.03
C HIS A 33 24.22 -21.84 -20.88
N ASN A 34 24.24 -21.00 -19.85
CA ASN A 34 23.28 -21.09 -18.75
C ASN A 34 21.84 -20.90 -19.24
N LYS A 35 21.59 -19.93 -20.13
CA LYS A 35 20.27 -19.68 -20.74
C LYS A 35 19.79 -20.90 -21.53
N LEU A 36 20.65 -21.47 -22.38
CA LEU A 36 20.35 -22.70 -23.12
C LEU A 36 20.12 -23.90 -22.19
N GLY A 37 20.81 -23.97 -21.05
CA GLY A 37 20.58 -24.99 -20.02
C GLY A 37 19.21 -24.86 -19.33
N ILE A 38 18.67 -23.65 -19.21
CA ILE A 38 17.30 -23.41 -18.73
C ILE A 38 16.28 -23.85 -19.80
N VAL A 39 16.51 -23.48 -21.07
CA VAL A 39 15.67 -23.93 -22.20
C VAL A 39 15.64 -25.46 -22.24
N ASP A 40 16.77 -26.13 -22.04
CA ASP A 40 16.84 -27.60 -22.00
C ASP A 40 16.03 -28.25 -20.88
N LYS A 41 15.79 -27.53 -19.79
CA LYS A 41 15.06 -28.05 -18.62
C LYS A 41 13.60 -27.63 -18.61
N THR A 42 13.16 -26.78 -19.55
CA THR A 42 11.84 -26.16 -19.56
C THR A 42 11.12 -26.48 -20.87
N GLU A 43 10.19 -27.42 -20.82
CA GLU A 43 9.54 -27.95 -22.04
C GLU A 43 8.72 -26.88 -22.77
N GLU A 44 8.09 -25.98 -22.03
CA GLU A 44 7.30 -24.86 -22.56
C GLU A 44 8.14 -23.93 -23.44
N LEU A 45 9.44 -23.79 -23.14
CA LEU A 45 10.36 -22.97 -23.93
C LEU A 45 10.86 -23.72 -25.17
N LYS A 46 11.06 -25.04 -25.07
CA LYS A 46 11.52 -25.87 -26.20
C LYS A 46 10.49 -26.00 -27.30
N VAL A 47 9.21 -26.16 -26.93
CA VAL A 47 8.12 -26.35 -27.90
C VAL A 47 8.03 -25.16 -28.87
N LEU A 48 8.45 -23.96 -28.43
CA LEU A 48 8.50 -22.76 -29.27
C LEU A 48 9.69 -22.74 -30.25
N LEU A 49 10.67 -23.64 -30.11
CA LEU A 49 11.91 -23.68 -30.87
C LEU A 49 12.03 -24.99 -31.69
N PRO A 50 11.27 -25.13 -32.80
CA PRO A 50 11.27 -26.35 -33.58
C PRO A 50 12.66 -26.65 -34.14
N LYS A 51 13.10 -27.90 -34.02
CA LYS A 51 14.40 -28.38 -34.58
C LYS A 51 15.63 -27.60 -34.06
N LEU A 52 15.58 -27.08 -32.83
CA LEU A 52 16.74 -26.43 -32.21
C LEU A 52 17.98 -27.34 -32.26
N THR A 53 19.03 -26.86 -32.95
CA THR A 53 20.30 -27.55 -33.13
C THR A 53 21.38 -26.83 -32.33
N LYS A 54 22.24 -27.59 -31.63
CA LYS A 54 23.37 -27.04 -30.85
C LYS A 54 24.70 -27.42 -31.49
N THR A 55 25.67 -26.51 -31.46
CA THR A 55 26.96 -26.66 -32.15
C THR A 55 28.05 -27.30 -31.30
N ASN A 56 27.78 -27.56 -30.01
CA ASN A 56 28.77 -27.96 -28.99
C ASN A 56 29.97 -27.00 -28.85
N ALA A 57 29.89 -25.78 -29.40
CA ALA A 57 30.94 -24.79 -29.28
C ALA A 57 30.95 -24.15 -27.89
N ASP A 58 32.13 -23.78 -27.38
CA ASP A 58 32.27 -23.06 -26.12
C ASP A 58 31.88 -21.58 -26.25
N SER A 59 32.07 -20.98 -27.44
CA SER A 59 31.72 -19.61 -27.78
C SER A 59 31.32 -19.49 -29.27
N GLY A 60 30.80 -18.33 -29.68
CA GLY A 60 30.30 -18.08 -31.03
C GLY A 60 28.85 -18.55 -31.20
N LEU A 61 28.53 -19.17 -32.34
CA LEU A 61 27.20 -19.73 -32.59
C LEU A 61 26.99 -20.96 -31.71
N LEU A 62 26.10 -20.89 -30.72
CA LEU A 62 25.88 -21.98 -29.75
C LEU A 62 24.68 -22.85 -30.10
N ALA A 63 23.59 -22.22 -30.53
CA ALA A 63 22.37 -22.92 -30.93
C ALA A 63 21.59 -22.13 -31.98
N SER A 64 20.82 -22.83 -32.81
CA SER A 64 19.93 -22.22 -33.81
C SER A 64 18.69 -23.07 -34.08
N SER A 65 17.58 -22.38 -34.25
CA SER A 65 16.27 -22.84 -34.72
C SER A 65 15.71 -21.75 -35.64
N ASP A 66 14.68 -22.04 -36.45
CA ASP A 66 14.10 -21.08 -37.40
C ASP A 66 13.74 -19.71 -36.74
N PRO A 67 13.07 -19.66 -35.57
CA PRO A 67 12.72 -18.39 -34.93
C PRO A 67 13.79 -17.87 -33.94
N TYR A 68 14.90 -18.59 -33.69
CA TYR A 68 15.82 -18.24 -32.60
C TYR A 68 17.27 -18.66 -32.83
N VAL A 69 18.20 -17.77 -32.54
CA VAL A 69 19.65 -18.00 -32.56
C VAL A 69 20.26 -17.55 -31.23
N ALA A 70 21.10 -18.41 -30.65
CA ALA A 70 21.89 -18.10 -29.46
C ALA A 70 23.37 -17.96 -29.81
N VAL A 71 23.93 -16.78 -29.53
CA VAL A 71 25.34 -16.46 -29.79
C VAL A 71 26.05 -16.11 -28.49
N GLY A 72 27.01 -16.94 -28.08
CA GLY A 72 27.90 -16.67 -26.96
C GLY A 72 29.07 -15.80 -27.39
N CYS A 73 28.98 -14.48 -27.28
CA CYS A 73 29.99 -13.55 -27.76
C CYS A 73 30.26 -12.44 -26.74
N ASP A 74 31.53 -12.13 -26.54
CA ASP A 74 31.94 -10.92 -25.83
C ASP A 74 31.84 -9.73 -26.80
N LEU A 75 30.94 -8.80 -26.54
CA LEU A 75 30.68 -7.63 -27.40
C LEU A 75 31.89 -6.69 -27.53
N TYR A 76 32.94 -6.84 -26.72
CA TYR A 76 34.22 -6.17 -26.98
C TYR A 76 34.85 -6.58 -28.31
N ASN A 77 34.49 -7.76 -28.84
CA ASN A 77 34.94 -8.33 -30.12
C ASN A 77 33.80 -8.33 -31.15
N VAL A 78 33.19 -7.17 -31.39
CA VAL A 78 31.99 -7.03 -32.25
C VAL A 78 32.20 -7.55 -33.69
N GLU A 79 33.44 -7.55 -34.20
CA GLU A 79 33.74 -8.10 -35.52
C GLU A 79 33.46 -9.61 -35.59
N VAL A 80 33.71 -10.34 -34.50
CA VAL A 80 33.41 -11.79 -34.42
C VAL A 80 31.90 -12.02 -34.50
N LEU A 81 31.11 -11.21 -33.78
CA LEU A 81 29.65 -11.25 -33.88
C LEU A 81 29.20 -10.96 -35.31
N GLY A 82 29.76 -9.93 -35.95
CA GLY A 82 29.45 -9.56 -37.33
C GLY A 82 29.66 -10.72 -38.31
N HIS A 83 30.79 -11.43 -38.22
CA HIS A 83 31.05 -12.60 -39.08
C HIS A 83 30.05 -13.74 -38.83
N ILE A 84 29.75 -14.07 -37.57
CA ILE A 84 28.79 -15.13 -37.22
C ILE A 84 27.41 -14.82 -37.82
N LEU A 85 26.93 -13.59 -37.64
CA LEU A 85 25.61 -13.17 -38.13
C LEU A 85 25.57 -13.07 -39.66
N GLN A 86 26.68 -12.67 -40.30
CA GLN A 86 26.76 -12.67 -41.76
C GLN A 86 26.75 -14.10 -42.32
N ASP A 87 27.54 -15.00 -41.76
CA ASP A 87 27.65 -16.38 -42.25
C ASP A 87 26.34 -17.16 -42.03
N HIS A 88 25.70 -16.96 -40.88
CA HIS A 88 24.51 -17.73 -40.50
C HIS A 88 23.18 -17.11 -40.97
N LEU A 89 23.05 -15.78 -40.90
CA LEU A 89 21.80 -15.07 -41.17
C LEU A 89 21.87 -14.12 -42.36
N ARG A 90 23.03 -13.96 -42.99
CA ARG A 90 23.27 -12.98 -44.07
C ARG A 90 22.84 -11.57 -43.68
N ILE A 91 23.16 -11.17 -42.45
CA ILE A 91 22.67 -9.93 -41.83
C ILE A 91 22.97 -8.65 -42.64
N GLY A 92 24.02 -8.65 -43.46
CA GLY A 92 24.40 -7.55 -44.34
C GLY A 92 23.60 -7.47 -45.65
N ASP A 93 22.84 -8.50 -46.01
CA ASP A 93 22.03 -8.52 -47.24
C ASP A 93 20.88 -7.51 -47.14
N SER A 94 20.63 -6.77 -48.22
CA SER A 94 19.55 -5.76 -48.28
C SER A 94 18.13 -6.31 -48.12
N SER A 95 17.96 -7.63 -48.18
CA SER A 95 16.69 -8.33 -47.94
C SER A 95 16.39 -8.58 -46.46
N VAL A 96 17.33 -8.29 -45.56
CA VAL A 96 17.20 -8.49 -44.12
C VAL A 96 17.01 -7.15 -43.44
N ALA A 97 15.94 -7.04 -42.64
CA ALA A 97 15.69 -5.92 -41.76
C ALA A 97 16.14 -6.28 -40.33
N VAL A 98 16.90 -5.40 -39.70
CA VAL A 98 17.50 -5.65 -38.38
C VAL A 98 16.94 -4.65 -37.36
N LEU A 99 16.48 -5.16 -36.21
CA LEU A 99 16.21 -4.37 -35.02
C LEU A 99 17.17 -4.80 -33.92
N LEU A 100 18.09 -3.92 -33.56
CA LEU A 100 19.00 -4.10 -32.44
C LEU A 100 18.34 -3.53 -31.18
N VAL A 101 18.37 -4.29 -30.09
CA VAL A 101 17.89 -3.84 -28.77
C VAL A 101 19.05 -3.92 -27.79
N SER A 102 19.40 -2.79 -27.20
CA SER A 102 20.34 -2.70 -26.09
C SER A 102 19.61 -2.14 -24.88
N GLU A 103 19.19 -3.03 -23.99
CA GLU A 103 18.53 -2.66 -22.74
C GLU A 103 19.51 -2.76 -21.59
N VAL A 104 20.02 -1.60 -21.16
CA VAL A 104 20.97 -1.45 -20.04
C VAL A 104 22.12 -2.45 -20.13
N SER A 105 22.71 -2.61 -21.31
CA SER A 105 23.82 -3.56 -21.54
C SER A 105 25.08 -2.85 -21.99
N THR A 106 25.00 -2.02 -23.04
CA THR A 106 26.12 -1.18 -23.48
C THR A 106 26.52 -0.12 -22.45
N ALA A 107 25.66 0.16 -21.47
CA ALA A 107 25.90 1.08 -20.35
C ALA A 107 27.09 0.67 -19.47
N TYR A 108 27.33 -0.64 -19.36
CA TYR A 108 28.42 -1.20 -18.55
C TYR A 108 29.74 -1.30 -19.31
N MET A 109 29.70 -1.28 -20.65
CA MET A 109 30.89 -1.38 -21.48
C MET A 109 31.68 -0.07 -21.45
N GLU A 110 33.01 -0.19 -21.48
CA GLU A 110 33.88 0.97 -21.65
C GLU A 110 33.42 1.80 -22.85
N ARG A 111 33.37 3.13 -22.68
CA ARG A 111 32.81 4.05 -23.68
C ARG A 111 33.33 3.80 -25.11
N GLY A 112 34.62 3.54 -25.28
CA GLY A 112 35.21 3.23 -26.58
C GLY A 112 34.75 1.89 -27.18
N ALA A 113 34.57 0.87 -26.35
CA ALA A 113 34.04 -0.43 -26.79
C ALA A 113 32.55 -0.34 -27.16
N ALA A 114 31.75 0.35 -26.34
CA ALA A 114 30.35 0.61 -26.65
C ALA A 114 30.21 1.40 -27.96
N GLN A 115 31.10 2.37 -28.22
CA GLN A 115 31.11 3.13 -29.47
C GLN A 115 31.34 2.24 -30.70
N ARG A 116 32.27 1.27 -30.64
CA ARG A 116 32.50 0.31 -31.74
C ARG A 116 31.26 -0.53 -32.07
N VAL A 117 30.44 -0.88 -31.08
CA VAL A 117 29.16 -1.58 -31.30
C VAL A 117 28.20 -0.70 -32.11
N LEU A 118 28.11 0.60 -31.78
CA LEU A 118 27.26 1.54 -32.51
C LEU A 118 27.73 1.76 -33.96
N GLU A 119 29.05 1.86 -34.16
CA GLU A 119 29.69 1.99 -35.48
C GLU A 119 29.46 0.75 -36.34
N TRP A 120 29.69 -0.45 -35.78
CA TRP A 120 29.40 -1.70 -36.46
C TRP A 120 27.92 -1.80 -36.85
N ALA A 121 27.00 -1.48 -35.93
CA ALA A 121 25.58 -1.49 -36.22
C ALA A 121 25.22 -0.56 -37.39
N ALA A 122 25.85 0.62 -37.49
CA ALA A 122 25.61 1.57 -38.56
C ALA A 122 26.07 1.09 -39.96
N THR A 123 26.91 0.03 -40.02
CA THR A 123 27.34 -0.57 -41.30
C THR A 123 26.26 -1.43 -41.96
N LEU A 124 25.24 -1.84 -41.20
CA LEU A 124 24.14 -2.66 -41.72
C LEU A 124 23.20 -1.84 -42.61
N SER A 125 22.59 -2.51 -43.61
CA SER A 125 21.88 -1.83 -44.70
C SER A 125 20.48 -1.34 -44.32
N ASP A 126 19.63 -2.18 -43.72
CA ASP A 126 18.32 -1.82 -43.18
C ASP A 126 18.27 -2.15 -41.67
N VAL A 127 18.69 -1.18 -40.86
CA VAL A 127 18.86 -1.35 -39.42
C VAL A 127 18.16 -0.25 -38.62
N ARG A 128 17.57 -0.67 -37.52
CA ARG A 128 17.04 0.15 -36.43
C ARG A 128 17.75 -0.24 -35.13
N PHE A 129 17.98 0.75 -34.28
CA PHE A 129 18.58 0.55 -32.96
C PHE A 129 17.68 1.13 -31.89
N CYS A 130 17.31 0.30 -30.91
CA CYS A 130 16.57 0.68 -29.72
C CYS A 130 17.51 0.58 -28.52
N LEU A 131 17.72 1.69 -27.82
CA LEU A 131 18.62 1.79 -26.67
C LEU A 131 17.82 2.31 -25.46
N LEU A 132 17.84 1.55 -24.37
CA LEU A 132 17.30 1.97 -23.07
C LEU A 132 18.43 1.99 -22.04
N GLU A 133 18.87 3.19 -21.62
CA GLU A 133 19.99 3.34 -20.70
C GLU A 133 19.82 4.53 -19.75
N GLN A 134 20.72 4.62 -18.77
CA GLN A 134 20.78 5.74 -17.85
C GLN A 134 21.45 6.96 -18.49
N HIS A 135 21.07 8.16 -18.02
CA HIS A 135 21.79 9.41 -18.27
C HIS A 135 21.80 10.30 -17.03
N LEU A 136 22.57 11.39 -17.09
CA LEU A 136 22.74 12.32 -15.99
C LEU A 136 22.15 13.69 -16.34
N PRO A 137 20.83 13.91 -16.17
CA PRO A 137 20.15 15.14 -16.61
C PRO A 137 20.63 16.41 -15.91
N ASP A 138 21.14 16.30 -14.68
CA ASP A 138 21.67 17.43 -13.89
C ASP A 138 23.03 17.09 -13.25
N GLY A 139 23.81 16.28 -13.97
CA GLY A 139 25.17 15.87 -13.60
C GLY A 139 25.25 14.90 -12.42
N VAL A 140 26.49 14.52 -12.08
CA VAL A 140 26.81 13.53 -11.04
C VAL A 140 26.49 14.00 -9.62
N ALA A 141 26.39 15.33 -9.41
CA ALA A 141 26.15 15.93 -8.11
C ALA A 141 24.65 15.97 -7.74
N HIS A 142 23.76 15.55 -8.63
CA HIS A 142 22.34 15.41 -8.29
C HIS A 142 22.16 14.24 -7.29
N PRO A 143 21.43 14.41 -6.16
CA PRO A 143 21.34 13.39 -5.12
C PRO A 143 20.92 11.99 -5.60
N PHE A 144 19.97 11.91 -6.54
CA PHE A 144 19.57 10.64 -7.15
C PHE A 144 20.70 10.02 -7.99
N ALA A 145 21.41 10.84 -8.77
CA ALA A 145 22.50 10.38 -9.64
C ALA A 145 23.68 9.88 -8.80
N GLU A 146 24.07 10.61 -7.76
CA GLU A 146 25.10 10.20 -6.81
C GLU A 146 24.76 8.83 -6.20
N THR A 147 23.52 8.65 -5.76
CA THR A 147 23.04 7.40 -5.17
C THR A 147 23.04 6.24 -6.18
N MET A 148 22.57 6.49 -7.41
CA MET A 148 22.57 5.51 -8.50
C MET A 148 23.99 5.08 -8.90
N LEU A 149 24.92 6.03 -9.06
CA LEU A 149 26.30 5.74 -9.42
C LEU A 149 27.01 4.96 -8.31
N ALA A 150 26.84 5.38 -7.04
CA ALA A 150 27.41 4.66 -5.89
C ALA A 150 26.90 3.22 -5.79
N HIS A 151 25.64 2.97 -6.15
CA HIS A 151 25.07 1.63 -6.22
C HIS A 151 25.79 0.74 -7.24
N PHE A 152 25.96 1.20 -8.47
CA PHE A 152 26.63 0.44 -9.53
C PHE A 152 28.12 0.24 -9.26
N GLU A 153 28.79 1.22 -8.64
CA GLU A 153 30.16 1.06 -8.14
C GLU A 153 30.25 -0.04 -7.07
N LYS A 154 29.34 -0.04 -6.11
CA LYS A 154 29.28 -1.07 -5.05
C LYS A 154 29.07 -2.49 -5.62
N LEU A 155 28.27 -2.62 -6.68
CA LEU A 155 28.05 -3.88 -7.39
C LEU A 155 29.23 -4.30 -8.28
N LYS A 156 30.26 -3.45 -8.42
CA LYS A 156 31.39 -3.64 -9.35
C LYS A 156 30.95 -3.74 -10.81
N THR A 157 29.88 -3.02 -11.16
CA THR A 157 29.35 -2.92 -12.52
C THR A 157 29.11 -1.44 -12.84
N PRO A 158 30.16 -0.60 -12.84
CA PRO A 158 30.01 0.84 -13.00
C PRO A 158 29.40 1.20 -14.36
N LEU A 159 28.61 2.28 -14.38
CA LEU A 159 28.05 2.83 -15.62
C LEU A 159 29.13 3.64 -16.34
N THR A 160 29.92 2.99 -17.19
CA THR A 160 31.11 3.62 -17.80
C THR A 160 30.80 4.37 -19.09
N ALA A 161 29.67 4.07 -19.75
CA ALA A 161 29.23 4.74 -20.96
C ALA A 161 28.17 5.84 -20.73
N VAL A 162 27.82 6.11 -19.47
CA VAL A 162 26.81 7.09 -19.08
C VAL A 162 27.24 8.51 -19.46
N GLY A 163 26.28 9.34 -19.91
CA GLY A 163 26.51 10.73 -20.25
C GLY A 163 25.23 11.55 -20.17
N THR A 164 25.21 12.72 -20.78
CA THR A 164 24.00 13.53 -20.99
C THR A 164 23.28 13.09 -22.27
N MET A 165 21.97 13.33 -22.38
CA MET A 165 21.21 13.00 -23.61
C MET A 165 21.83 13.58 -24.90
N PRO A 166 22.31 14.85 -24.94
CA PRO A 166 23.00 15.37 -26.13
C PRO A 166 24.28 14.59 -26.48
N GLU A 167 25.06 14.17 -25.48
CA GLU A 167 26.25 13.35 -25.71
C GLU A 167 25.87 11.95 -26.22
N MET A 168 24.83 11.34 -25.65
CA MET A 168 24.33 10.03 -26.10
C MET A 168 23.81 10.09 -27.53
N LYS A 169 23.08 11.16 -27.91
CA LYS A 169 22.67 11.41 -29.29
C LYS A 169 23.88 11.56 -30.22
N ARG A 170 24.85 12.38 -29.83
CA ARG A 170 26.06 12.62 -30.63
C ARG A 170 26.84 11.34 -30.90
N ARG A 171 26.90 10.40 -29.96
CA ARG A 171 27.56 9.10 -30.16
C ARG A 171 26.97 8.31 -31.33
N PHE A 172 25.66 8.37 -31.54
CA PHE A 172 25.02 7.76 -32.72
C PHE A 172 25.36 8.52 -34.00
N SER A 173 25.32 9.85 -33.98
CA SER A 173 25.73 10.67 -35.12
C SER A 173 27.18 10.39 -35.53
N ASP A 174 28.09 10.34 -34.56
CA ASP A 174 29.51 10.05 -34.73
C ASP A 174 29.75 8.61 -35.23
N ALA A 175 28.90 7.65 -34.81
CA ALA A 175 28.89 6.29 -35.34
C ALA A 175 28.35 6.20 -36.78
N GLY A 176 27.90 7.32 -37.35
CA GLY A 176 27.48 7.46 -38.73
C GLY A 176 25.96 7.46 -38.92
N TRP A 177 25.14 7.34 -37.88
CA TRP A 177 23.68 7.38 -38.00
C TRP A 177 23.20 8.78 -38.41
N PRO A 178 22.18 8.91 -39.29
CA PRO A 178 21.70 10.23 -39.72
C PRO A 178 20.96 10.93 -38.57
N ASP A 179 21.26 12.22 -38.34
CA ASP A 179 20.62 13.00 -37.26
C ASP A 179 19.09 13.02 -37.31
N ALA A 180 18.52 13.02 -38.51
CA ALA A 180 17.07 12.97 -38.74
C ALA A 180 16.45 11.59 -38.39
N GLY A 181 17.28 10.55 -38.29
CA GLY A 181 16.90 9.21 -37.88
C GLY A 181 17.09 8.94 -36.40
N ILE A 182 17.64 9.87 -35.60
CA ILE A 182 17.91 9.67 -34.16
C ILE A 182 16.91 10.46 -33.32
N ASP A 183 16.07 9.72 -32.60
CA ASP A 183 15.16 10.23 -31.58
C ASP A 183 15.58 9.75 -30.19
N ILE A 184 15.52 10.64 -29.20
CA ILE A 184 15.95 10.35 -27.83
C ILE A 184 15.06 11.12 -26.86
N ARG A 185 14.49 10.41 -25.88
CA ARG A 185 13.59 10.99 -24.88
C ARG A 185 13.75 10.31 -23.53
N SER A 186 13.66 11.08 -22.44
CA SER A 186 13.60 10.47 -21.11
C SER A 186 12.29 9.66 -20.95
N LEU A 187 12.29 8.65 -20.06
CA LEU A 187 11.06 7.93 -19.76
C LEU A 187 10.00 8.84 -19.12
N TRP A 188 10.41 9.90 -18.40
CA TRP A 188 9.51 10.88 -17.82
C TRP A 188 8.85 11.77 -18.88
N GLU A 189 9.58 12.12 -19.95
CA GLU A 189 9.01 12.77 -21.12
C GLU A 189 7.96 11.90 -21.80
N LEU A 190 8.28 10.62 -22.03
CA LEU A 190 7.36 9.65 -22.63
C LEU A 190 6.11 9.48 -21.77
N TRP A 191 6.28 9.34 -20.45
CA TRP A 191 5.18 9.31 -19.50
C TRP A 191 4.33 10.58 -19.57
N SER A 192 4.94 11.75 -19.73
CA SER A 192 4.23 13.03 -19.74
C SER A 192 3.50 13.33 -21.06
N ASP A 193 3.78 12.56 -22.12
CA ASP A 193 3.29 12.80 -23.47
C ASP A 193 1.92 12.13 -23.74
N PRO A 194 0.85 12.91 -23.96
CA PRO A 194 -0.49 12.36 -24.19
C PRO A 194 -0.60 11.62 -25.53
N THR A 195 0.34 11.83 -26.45
CA THR A 195 0.38 11.17 -27.75
C THR A 195 1.11 9.82 -27.70
N PHE A 196 1.98 9.61 -26.70
CA PHE A 196 2.61 8.33 -26.43
C PHE A 196 1.72 7.43 -25.55
N LEU A 197 1.25 7.98 -24.42
CA LEU A 197 0.33 7.31 -23.52
C LEU A 197 -0.96 8.14 -23.38
N THR A 198 -2.09 7.52 -23.66
CA THR A 198 -3.40 8.13 -23.41
C THR A 198 -3.67 8.26 -21.91
N ALA A 199 -4.61 9.13 -21.53
CA ALA A 199 -5.02 9.26 -20.13
C ALA A 199 -5.66 7.97 -19.57
N GLU A 200 -6.34 7.20 -20.43
CA GLU A 200 -6.95 5.92 -20.06
C GLU A 200 -5.90 4.84 -19.77
N GLN A 201 -4.87 4.72 -20.62
CA GLN A 201 -3.76 3.80 -20.38
C GLN A 201 -3.05 4.09 -19.06
N ARG A 202 -2.78 5.37 -18.75
CA ARG A 202 -2.17 5.74 -17.45
C ARG A 202 -3.06 5.35 -16.28
N ARG A 203 -4.36 5.69 -16.32
CA ARG A 203 -5.32 5.32 -15.27
C ARG A 203 -5.54 3.82 -15.13
N SER A 204 -5.35 3.05 -16.20
CA SER A 204 -5.47 1.60 -16.12
C SER A 204 -4.45 0.97 -15.16
N LEU A 205 -3.31 1.64 -14.95
CA LEU A 205 -2.27 1.21 -14.01
C LEU A 205 -2.69 1.35 -12.54
N ASP A 206 -3.63 2.27 -12.23
CA ASP A 206 -4.17 2.42 -10.86
C ASP A 206 -4.92 1.14 -10.40
N LYS A 207 -5.31 0.26 -11.33
CA LYS A 207 -5.93 -1.04 -11.02
C LYS A 207 -4.92 -2.12 -10.60
N VAL A 208 -3.63 -1.89 -10.83
CA VAL A 208 -2.56 -2.84 -10.50
C VAL A 208 -2.17 -2.71 -9.04
N GLU A 209 -1.90 -1.48 -8.60
CA GLU A 209 -1.56 -1.18 -7.21
C GLU A 209 -1.86 0.28 -6.84
N ALA A 210 -2.06 0.54 -5.55
CA ALA A 210 -2.23 1.89 -5.05
C ALA A 210 -0.86 2.61 -4.98
N PHE A 211 -0.72 3.72 -5.70
CA PHE A 211 0.57 4.39 -5.91
C PHE A 211 0.58 5.87 -5.48
N ASP A 212 1.65 6.28 -4.77
CA ASP A 212 1.90 7.68 -4.37
C ASP A 212 3.40 8.06 -4.27
N GLU A 213 4.27 7.36 -5.00
CA GLU A 213 5.71 7.65 -5.07
C GLU A 213 6.07 8.40 -6.37
N TRP A 214 5.24 9.41 -6.72
CA TRP A 214 5.34 10.12 -7.99
C TRP A 214 6.65 10.89 -8.19
N GLU A 215 7.18 11.51 -7.13
CA GLU A 215 8.48 12.18 -7.21
C GLU A 215 9.63 11.18 -7.43
N GLU A 216 9.56 9.99 -6.83
CA GLU A 216 10.53 8.90 -7.04
C GLU A 216 10.49 8.40 -8.48
N PHE A 217 9.28 8.15 -8.98
CA PHE A 217 9.08 7.70 -10.35
C PHE A 217 9.57 8.73 -11.35
N ALA A 218 9.27 10.02 -11.15
CA ALA A 218 9.75 11.09 -12.02
C ALA A 218 11.28 11.22 -11.98
N LEU A 219 11.91 11.09 -10.80
CA LEU A 219 13.36 11.05 -10.70
C LEU A 219 13.95 9.88 -11.47
N PHE A 220 13.48 8.66 -11.22
CA PHE A 220 13.90 7.45 -11.93
C PHE A 220 13.72 7.59 -13.44
N ALA A 221 12.51 7.94 -13.88
CA ALA A 221 12.16 8.05 -15.28
C ALA A 221 12.87 9.22 -16.00
N SER A 222 13.35 10.22 -15.26
CA SER A 222 14.17 11.30 -15.81
C SER A 222 15.66 10.94 -15.90
N HIS A 223 16.12 9.87 -15.25
CA HIS A 223 17.50 9.38 -15.35
C HIS A 223 17.64 8.19 -16.30
N TYR A 224 16.55 7.76 -16.94
CA TYR A 224 16.55 6.77 -18.01
C TYR A 224 15.99 7.38 -19.29
N PHE A 225 16.55 6.99 -20.42
CA PHE A 225 16.08 7.44 -21.73
C PHE A 225 15.88 6.27 -22.68
N LEU A 226 14.92 6.44 -23.58
CA LEU A 226 14.75 5.61 -24.76
C LEU A 226 15.32 6.37 -25.96
N LEU A 227 16.24 5.74 -26.69
CA LEU A 227 16.74 6.22 -27.97
C LEU A 227 16.35 5.23 -29.07
N LEU A 228 15.85 5.78 -30.16
CA LEU A 228 15.54 5.06 -31.39
C LEU A 228 16.33 5.68 -32.54
N ALA A 229 17.16 4.88 -33.19
CA ALA A 229 17.94 5.29 -34.34
C ALA A 229 17.54 4.49 -35.59
N GLU A 230 17.37 5.17 -36.72
CA GLU A 230 17.04 4.59 -38.03
C GLU A 230 18.11 4.95 -39.07
N ARG A 231 18.61 3.94 -39.80
CA ARG A 231 19.61 4.17 -40.86
C ARG A 231 19.00 4.81 -42.12
N LYS A 232 17.80 4.36 -42.52
CA LYS A 232 17.05 4.85 -43.68
C LYS A 232 15.88 5.74 -43.21
N ALA A 233 16.21 6.94 -42.74
CA ALA A 233 15.23 7.85 -42.14
C ALA A 233 14.20 8.41 -43.14
N ASP A 234 14.50 8.30 -44.44
CA ASP A 234 13.76 8.78 -45.62
C ASP A 234 12.71 7.79 -46.16
N GLN A 235 12.73 6.53 -45.73
CA GLN A 235 11.70 5.55 -46.11
C GLN A 235 10.41 5.75 -45.29
N ASP A 236 9.29 5.93 -46.00
CA ASP A 236 7.96 6.06 -45.41
C ASP A 236 7.38 4.69 -45.04
N TRP A 237 7.58 4.30 -43.78
CA TRP A 237 7.02 3.09 -43.19
C TRP A 237 5.59 3.30 -42.68
N SER A 238 4.70 3.83 -43.52
CA SER A 238 3.37 4.37 -43.18
C SER A 238 2.44 3.41 -42.42
N ASN A 239 2.65 3.36 -41.10
CA ASN A 239 1.69 3.10 -40.03
C ASN A 239 2.34 3.56 -38.71
N ARG A 240 2.73 4.84 -38.62
CA ARG A 240 3.43 5.40 -37.46
C ARG A 240 2.50 6.21 -36.53
N PRO A 241 1.74 5.62 -35.59
CA PRO A 241 1.13 6.40 -34.51
C PRO A 241 2.21 7.09 -33.65
N TYR A 242 3.39 6.47 -33.51
CA TYR A 242 4.48 6.98 -32.68
C TYR A 242 5.25 8.19 -33.27
N ARG A 243 5.45 8.30 -34.60
CA ARG A 243 6.09 9.52 -35.17
C ARG A 243 5.17 10.74 -35.17
N ALA A 244 3.84 10.60 -35.21
CA ALA A 244 2.96 11.76 -35.00
C ALA A 244 3.09 12.30 -33.56
N SER A 245 3.30 11.39 -32.61
CA SER A 245 3.67 11.66 -31.22
C SER A 245 5.05 12.35 -31.10
N LEU A 246 6.04 11.85 -31.84
CA LEU A 246 7.43 12.35 -31.78
C LEU A 246 7.70 13.62 -32.61
N ALA A 247 7.12 13.74 -33.81
CA ALA A 247 7.27 14.89 -34.71
C ALA A 247 6.31 16.05 -34.36
N GLY A 248 5.19 15.76 -33.68
CA GLY A 248 4.29 16.77 -33.14
C GLY A 248 4.87 17.54 -31.96
N SER A 249 5.91 17.00 -31.31
CA SER A 249 6.57 17.62 -30.14
C SER A 249 7.84 18.40 -30.52
N THR A 250 8.59 17.97 -31.55
CA THR A 250 9.74 18.74 -32.06
C THR A 250 9.33 20.12 -32.60
N SER A 251 8.06 20.32 -32.95
CA SER A 251 7.54 21.58 -33.48
C SER A 251 6.77 22.46 -32.49
N ARG A 252 6.55 22.04 -31.23
CA ARG A 252 5.94 22.92 -30.19
C ARG A 252 6.49 22.81 -28.77
N LEU A 253 7.33 21.82 -28.46
CA LEU A 253 8.05 21.67 -27.17
C LEU A 253 9.48 21.17 -27.40
N SER A 254 10.15 21.72 -28.41
CA SER A 254 11.51 21.36 -28.83
C SER A 254 12.49 21.36 -27.64
N LEU A 255 13.17 20.22 -27.46
CA LEU A 255 14.52 20.06 -26.90
C LEU A 255 15.08 21.30 -26.20
N SER A 256 14.78 21.46 -24.91
CA SER A 256 15.63 22.26 -24.03
C SER A 256 16.63 21.33 -23.34
N SER A 257 17.49 20.67 -24.12
CA SER A 257 18.86 20.51 -23.64
C SER A 257 19.36 21.92 -23.37
N SER A 258 19.89 22.20 -22.16
CA SER A 258 20.73 23.38 -21.98
C SER A 258 21.69 23.43 -23.16
N PRO A 259 21.60 24.40 -24.07
CA PRO A 259 22.61 24.52 -25.09
C PRO A 259 23.89 24.78 -24.34
N GLY A 260 24.93 23.99 -24.64
CA GLY A 260 26.27 24.53 -24.50
C GLY A 260 26.27 25.92 -25.13
N ILE A 261 26.80 26.87 -24.37
CA ILE A 261 27.02 28.28 -24.70
C ILE A 261 27.18 28.44 -26.23
N ALA A 262 26.13 28.91 -26.91
CA ALA A 262 26.17 29.26 -28.32
C ALA A 262 25.33 30.54 -28.52
N ASP A 263 26.03 31.66 -28.40
CA ASP A 263 25.83 32.97 -29.03
C ASP A 263 24.42 33.33 -29.53
N SER A 264 23.55 33.66 -28.59
CA SER A 264 22.54 34.70 -28.81
C SER A 264 22.52 35.60 -27.58
N PRO A 265 22.50 36.93 -27.73
CA PRO A 265 22.63 37.85 -26.60
C PRO A 265 21.37 37.73 -25.73
N ILE A 266 21.50 36.94 -24.66
CA ILE A 266 20.60 37.04 -23.52
C ILE A 266 20.78 38.48 -23.01
N PRO A 267 19.71 39.28 -22.86
CA PRO A 267 19.83 40.58 -22.24
C PRO A 267 20.53 40.39 -20.89
N ASP A 268 21.58 41.16 -20.62
CA ASP A 268 22.28 41.25 -19.33
C ASP A 268 21.26 41.58 -18.23
N VAL A 269 20.59 40.56 -17.71
CA VAL A 269 19.70 40.66 -16.57
C VAL A 269 20.46 39.98 -15.44
N PRO A 270 20.85 40.72 -14.38
CA PRO A 270 21.67 40.15 -13.31
C PRO A 270 20.98 38.92 -12.72
N GLN A 271 21.65 37.78 -12.86
CA GLN A 271 21.26 36.52 -12.23
C GLN A 271 21.33 36.72 -10.71
N GLU A 272 20.31 36.24 -9.98
CA GLU A 272 20.36 36.35 -8.52
C GLU A 272 21.53 35.53 -7.98
N GLN A 273 22.19 36.04 -6.94
CA GLN A 273 23.33 35.35 -6.33
C GLN A 273 22.89 33.94 -5.87
N PRO A 274 23.67 32.89 -6.19
CA PRO A 274 23.35 31.53 -5.78
C PRO A 274 23.21 31.41 -4.26
N LEU A 275 22.17 30.71 -3.81
CA LEU A 275 22.01 30.34 -2.42
C LEU A 275 22.95 29.19 -2.09
N GLN A 276 23.55 29.24 -0.90
CA GLN A 276 24.29 28.13 -0.31
C GLN A 276 23.35 27.32 0.59
N CYS A 277 23.65 26.03 0.79
CA CYS A 277 22.85 25.16 1.66
C CYS A 277 23.68 24.38 2.68
N PRO A 278 24.35 25.06 3.62
CA PRO A 278 25.07 24.41 4.72
C PRO A 278 24.16 23.52 5.59
N GLU A 279 24.68 22.35 5.96
CA GLU A 279 24.04 21.40 6.88
C GLU A 279 24.01 22.00 8.31
N LEU A 280 22.91 21.79 9.03
CA LEU A 280 22.79 22.18 10.44
C LEU A 280 23.62 21.23 11.33
N PRO A 281 24.22 21.73 12.41
CA PRO A 281 24.99 20.91 13.33
C PRO A 281 24.10 19.97 14.16
N GLY A 282 24.72 18.90 14.69
CA GLY A 282 24.09 18.01 15.66
C GLY A 282 23.45 16.76 15.07
N LYS A 283 22.65 16.08 15.90
CA LYS A 283 21.90 14.88 15.51
C LYS A 283 20.66 15.28 14.72
N HIS A 284 20.16 14.36 13.90
CA HIS A 284 18.90 14.51 13.20
C HIS A 284 18.17 13.17 13.12
N VAL A 285 16.86 13.23 12.92
CA VAL A 285 16.02 12.08 12.64
C VAL A 285 15.61 12.15 11.17
N SER A 286 15.91 11.09 10.43
CA SER A 286 15.53 11.00 9.01
C SER A 286 14.03 10.82 8.87
N ARG A 287 13.37 11.77 8.19
CA ARG A 287 11.95 11.68 7.84
C ARG A 287 11.63 12.51 6.61
N ARG A 288 10.59 12.11 5.86
CA ARG A 288 10.07 12.80 4.68
C ARG A 288 8.55 12.83 4.66
N PHE A 289 7.96 13.77 3.93
CA PHE A 289 6.52 14.03 3.87
C PHE A 289 5.89 14.29 5.26
N ALA A 290 6.69 14.87 6.16
CA ALA A 290 6.28 15.41 7.44
C ALA A 290 5.74 16.84 7.29
N ALA A 291 5.04 17.36 8.29
CA ALA A 291 4.50 18.72 8.28
C ALA A 291 5.18 19.62 9.32
N LEU A 292 5.34 20.90 8.99
CA LEU A 292 5.84 21.90 9.94
C LEU A 292 4.78 22.26 10.98
N VAL A 293 5.18 22.31 12.24
CA VAL A 293 4.33 22.70 13.37
C VAL A 293 4.87 23.98 13.99
N PRO A 294 4.05 25.01 14.23
CA PRO A 294 4.51 26.22 14.90
C PRO A 294 4.95 25.95 16.35
N ALA A 295 5.76 26.86 16.90
CA ALA A 295 6.14 26.87 18.32
C ALA A 295 4.92 26.81 19.27
N THR A 296 5.13 26.33 20.50
CA THR A 296 4.05 26.10 21.50
C THR A 296 3.49 27.38 22.10
N SER A 297 4.28 28.46 22.15
CA SER A 297 3.86 29.77 22.66
C SER A 297 4.24 30.88 21.68
N GLU A 298 3.59 32.03 21.81
CA GLU A 298 3.92 33.23 21.01
C GLU A 298 5.30 33.80 21.38
N ILE A 299 5.79 33.53 22.60
CA ILE A 299 7.10 34.00 23.07
C ILE A 299 8.24 33.24 22.37
N SER A 300 8.02 31.96 22.03
CA SER A 300 8.99 31.13 21.29
C SER A 300 8.78 31.17 19.78
N GLU A 301 7.90 32.06 19.31
CA GLU A 301 7.66 32.25 17.88
C GLU A 301 8.93 32.80 17.20
N GLY A 302 9.34 32.15 16.10
CA GLY A 302 10.57 32.48 15.38
C GLY A 302 11.84 31.82 15.94
N GLU A 303 11.78 31.30 17.17
CA GLU A 303 12.92 30.65 17.84
C GLU A 303 12.87 29.11 17.78
N ALA A 304 11.69 28.53 17.50
CA ALA A 304 11.52 27.08 17.32
C ALA A 304 10.57 26.71 16.18
N VAL A 305 10.81 25.54 15.58
CA VAL A 305 9.94 24.92 14.58
C VAL A 305 9.84 23.42 14.82
N GLY A 306 8.63 22.90 14.73
CA GLY A 306 8.34 21.47 14.87
C GLY A 306 8.29 20.77 13.51
N LEU A 307 8.69 19.51 13.46
CA LEU A 307 8.53 18.64 12.28
C LEU A 307 7.79 17.36 12.69
N LEU A 308 6.53 17.25 12.29
CA LEU A 308 5.59 16.23 12.78
C LEU A 308 5.38 15.10 11.79
N GLY A 309 5.46 13.87 12.30
CA GLY A 309 5.10 12.65 11.58
C GLY A 309 6.00 12.37 10.38
N GLY A 310 5.40 11.95 9.27
CA GLY A 310 6.10 11.59 8.03
C GLY A 310 6.57 10.14 8.00
N TYR A 311 7.31 9.79 6.95
CA TYR A 311 7.90 8.47 6.76
C TYR A 311 9.39 8.50 7.13
N GLY A 312 9.77 7.73 8.14
CA GLY A 312 11.15 7.54 8.58
C GLY A 312 11.85 6.38 7.87
N ALA A 313 12.95 5.90 8.47
CA ALA A 313 13.78 4.84 7.86
C ALA A 313 13.06 3.49 7.71
N GLN A 314 12.11 3.17 8.60
CA GLN A 314 11.44 1.87 8.65
C GLN A 314 9.92 1.97 8.71
N GLU A 315 9.40 3.06 9.25
CA GLU A 315 7.97 3.20 9.54
C GLU A 315 7.50 4.65 9.42
N ARG A 316 6.18 4.84 9.47
CA ARG A 316 5.58 6.16 9.59
C ARG A 316 5.63 6.59 11.05
N LEU A 317 6.07 7.82 11.28
CA LEU A 317 6.34 8.34 12.62
C LEU A 317 5.11 9.04 13.18
N THR A 318 4.95 8.98 14.50
CA THR A 318 3.95 9.75 15.28
C THR A 318 4.60 10.86 16.10
N ASP A 319 5.93 10.87 16.20
CA ASP A 319 6.69 11.85 16.97
C ASP A 319 6.87 13.19 16.24
N CYS A 320 7.31 14.19 17.00
CA CYS A 320 7.63 15.51 16.51
C CYS A 320 9.06 15.90 16.90
N ASP A 321 9.86 16.29 15.91
CA ASP A 321 11.17 16.91 16.15
C ASP A 321 10.98 18.39 16.46
N THR A 322 11.65 18.90 17.49
CA THR A 322 11.75 20.34 17.80
C THR A 322 13.12 20.84 17.39
N PHE A 323 13.17 21.68 16.37
CA PHE A 323 14.36 22.44 16.01
C PHE A 323 14.30 23.81 16.68
N SER A 324 15.43 24.27 17.22
CA SER A 324 15.48 25.53 17.97
C SER A 324 16.87 26.19 17.86
N ARG A 325 16.91 27.49 18.09
CA ARG A 325 18.14 28.27 18.31
C ARG A 325 18.53 28.38 19.80
N THR A 326 17.58 28.10 20.68
CA THR A 326 17.72 28.27 22.13
C THR A 326 17.43 26.95 22.86
N GLU A 327 18.11 26.73 23.97
CA GLU A 327 17.99 25.47 24.74
C GLU A 327 16.78 25.48 25.70
N ASP A 328 16.34 26.67 26.13
CA ASP A 328 15.30 26.85 27.17
C ASP A 328 13.87 26.97 26.60
N LEU A 329 13.48 26.06 25.68
CA LEU A 329 12.14 26.04 25.09
C LEU A 329 11.35 24.78 25.44
N LEU A 330 10.04 24.96 25.59
CA LEU A 330 9.10 23.84 25.73
C LEU A 330 9.10 23.00 24.44
N PRO A 331 9.33 21.68 24.53
CA PRO A 331 9.28 20.80 23.37
C PRO A 331 7.94 20.87 22.64
N ILE A 332 8.00 20.82 21.31
CA ILE A 332 6.82 20.72 20.46
C ILE A 332 6.41 19.25 20.42
N GLN A 333 5.20 18.95 20.90
CA GLN A 333 4.60 17.63 20.85
C GLN A 333 3.60 17.54 19.68
N GLY A 334 3.44 16.34 19.13
CA GLY A 334 2.39 16.01 18.17
C GLY A 334 1.05 15.66 18.84
N PRO A 335 -0.04 15.58 18.08
CA PRO A 335 -1.30 15.05 18.59
C PRO A 335 -1.15 13.58 19.02
N PRO A 336 -1.99 13.09 19.95
CA PRO A 336 -1.94 11.71 20.45
C PRO A 336 -2.48 10.69 19.43
N MET A 337 -1.78 10.59 18.30
CA MET A 337 -2.09 9.69 17.20
C MET A 337 -1.60 8.28 17.49
N ARG A 338 -2.43 7.28 17.20
CA ARG A 338 -2.08 5.86 17.35
C ARG A 338 -1.20 5.34 16.22
N THR A 339 -1.31 5.93 15.03
CA THR A 339 -0.62 5.49 13.82
C THR A 339 0.09 6.67 13.17
N GLY A 340 1.33 6.47 12.72
CA GLY A 340 2.08 7.50 12.01
C GLY A 340 1.47 7.77 10.64
N ILE A 341 1.41 9.04 10.25
CA ILE A 341 0.86 9.48 8.97
C ILE A 341 1.86 10.35 8.21
N MET A 342 1.67 10.43 6.89
CA MET A 342 2.44 11.29 5.99
C MET A 342 1.50 12.04 5.05
N CYS A 343 2.03 13.06 4.37
CA CYS A 343 1.27 13.86 3.38
C CYS A 343 0.01 14.55 3.95
N HIS A 344 0.04 14.86 5.24
CA HIS A 344 -0.95 15.69 5.93
C HIS A 344 -0.51 17.16 5.91
N THR A 345 -1.41 18.06 6.28
CA THR A 345 -1.08 19.47 6.47
C THR A 345 -1.23 19.86 7.93
N VAL A 346 -0.42 20.81 8.38
CA VAL A 346 -0.60 21.55 9.62
C VAL A 346 -0.68 23.03 9.27
N THR A 347 -1.81 23.65 9.58
CA THR A 347 -2.09 25.04 9.24
C THR A 347 -2.23 25.88 10.51
N ARG A 348 -1.41 26.92 10.64
CA ARG A 348 -1.46 27.86 11.77
C ARG A 348 -2.78 28.63 11.79
N LEU A 349 -3.35 28.88 12.96
CA LEU A 349 -4.59 29.62 13.14
C LEU A 349 -4.29 31.03 13.64
N GLY A 350 -4.35 32.01 12.74
CA GLY A 350 -4.10 33.39 13.12
C GLY A 350 -2.63 33.67 13.46
N ALA A 351 -2.41 34.82 14.08
CA ALA A 351 -1.11 35.19 14.64
C ALA A 351 -0.77 34.44 15.95
N THR A 352 -1.59 33.46 16.35
CA THR A 352 -1.42 32.71 17.61
C THR A 352 -0.52 31.49 17.43
N SER A 353 -0.11 30.82 18.51
CA SER A 353 0.57 29.52 18.45
C SER A 353 -0.36 28.34 18.10
N ASN A 354 -1.65 28.60 17.87
CA ASN A 354 -2.63 27.57 17.56
C ASN A 354 -2.49 27.06 16.13
N CYS A 355 -2.83 25.80 15.89
CA CYS A 355 -2.80 25.20 14.56
C CYS A 355 -3.81 24.06 14.43
N ILE A 356 -4.12 23.67 13.20
CA ILE A 356 -4.94 22.49 12.89
C ILE A 356 -4.17 21.56 11.96
N MET A 357 -4.12 20.27 12.32
CA MET A 357 -3.63 19.18 11.49
C MET A 357 -4.80 18.55 10.76
N THR A 358 -4.67 18.28 9.45
CA THR A 358 -5.76 17.75 8.64
C THR A 358 -5.29 16.63 7.70
N GLY A 359 -6.07 15.54 7.69
CA GLY A 359 -5.93 14.43 6.76
C GLY A 359 -4.56 13.73 6.80
N GLY A 360 -4.12 13.22 5.65
CA GLY A 360 -2.92 12.42 5.49
C GLY A 360 -3.23 10.96 5.19
N ARG A 361 -2.19 10.12 5.19
CA ARG A 361 -2.34 8.69 4.90
C ARG A 361 -1.36 7.79 5.64
N THR A 362 -1.80 6.55 5.88
CA THR A 362 -0.93 5.44 6.32
C THR A 362 -0.52 4.51 5.17
N SER A 363 -1.14 4.59 4.01
CA SER A 363 -0.75 3.94 2.75
C SER A 363 -1.55 4.61 1.63
N PRO A 364 -1.17 4.52 0.35
CA PRO A 364 -1.88 5.22 -0.72
C PRO A 364 -3.38 4.91 -0.79
N ASP A 365 -3.79 3.73 -0.31
CA ASP A 365 -5.17 3.23 -0.18
C ASP A 365 -5.80 3.45 1.22
N LYS A 366 -5.13 4.16 2.12
CA LYS A 366 -5.60 4.44 3.49
C LYS A 366 -5.40 5.91 3.86
N ALA A 367 -6.17 6.75 3.20
CA ALA A 367 -6.33 8.16 3.56
C ALA A 367 -7.13 8.29 4.86
N THR A 368 -6.83 9.32 5.66
CA THR A 368 -7.60 9.62 6.88
C THR A 368 -8.36 10.94 6.74
N ALA A 369 -9.55 10.99 7.34
CA ALA A 369 -10.35 12.20 7.50
C ALA A 369 -10.07 12.91 8.84
N GLU A 370 -9.25 12.31 9.72
CA GLU A 370 -9.00 12.83 11.05
C GLU A 370 -8.38 14.23 11.01
N CYS A 371 -8.88 15.09 11.90
CA CYS A 371 -8.34 16.43 12.15
C CYS A 371 -8.05 16.61 13.63
N TRP A 372 -6.99 17.36 13.92
CA TRP A 372 -6.58 17.68 15.28
C TRP A 372 -6.28 19.16 15.40
N ILE A 373 -6.78 19.81 16.45
CA ILE A 373 -6.50 21.22 16.72
C ILE A 373 -5.59 21.33 17.94
N ARG A 374 -4.55 22.17 17.84
CA ARG A 374 -3.76 22.60 18.98
C ARG A 374 -4.24 23.97 19.42
N SER A 375 -4.74 24.05 20.65
CA SER A 375 -5.16 25.30 21.29
C SER A 375 -4.52 25.40 22.67
N ASP A 376 -3.89 26.55 22.96
CA ASP A 376 -3.20 26.81 24.23
C ASP A 376 -2.17 25.72 24.58
N GLY A 377 -1.41 25.28 23.56
CA GLY A 377 -0.37 24.25 23.69
C GLY A 377 -0.87 22.80 23.75
N MET A 378 -2.19 22.57 23.81
CA MET A 378 -2.77 21.22 23.93
C MET A 378 -3.46 20.76 22.65
N TRP A 379 -3.24 19.51 22.24
CA TRP A 379 -3.91 18.89 21.11
C TRP A 379 -5.26 18.28 21.49
N ARG A 380 -6.28 18.50 20.66
CA ARG A 380 -7.63 17.95 20.79
C ARG A 380 -8.13 17.49 19.43
N ARG A 381 -9.06 16.53 19.39
CA ARG A 381 -9.73 16.17 18.13
C ARG A 381 -10.54 17.35 17.63
N ALA A 382 -10.44 17.63 16.33
CA ALA A 382 -11.29 18.57 15.63
C ALA A 382 -12.29 17.81 14.75
N GLN A 383 -13.23 18.52 14.13
CA GLN A 383 -14.19 17.93 13.22
C GLN A 383 -13.46 17.29 12.03
N SER A 384 -13.81 16.05 11.70
CA SER A 384 -13.24 15.32 10.58
C SER A 384 -13.57 15.98 9.24
N LEU A 385 -12.69 15.79 8.26
CA LEU A 385 -12.97 16.13 6.86
C LEU A 385 -14.17 15.30 6.38
N PRO A 386 -14.94 15.78 5.38
CA PRO A 386 -16.04 15.01 4.78
C PRO A 386 -15.59 13.65 4.23
N GLU A 387 -14.36 13.58 3.73
CA GLU A 387 -13.75 12.37 3.18
C GLU A 387 -12.25 12.37 3.46
N GLY A 388 -11.69 11.18 3.69
CA GLY A 388 -10.27 10.99 3.94
C GLY A 388 -9.42 11.35 2.72
N ARG A 389 -8.40 12.18 2.93
CA ARG A 389 -7.56 12.67 1.83
C ARG A 389 -6.13 12.95 2.26
N TYR A 390 -5.21 12.87 1.30
CA TYR A 390 -3.80 13.21 1.48
C TYR A 390 -3.28 14.04 0.30
N ARG A 391 -2.13 14.70 0.48
CA ARG A 391 -1.54 15.62 -0.51
C ARG A 391 -2.49 16.75 -0.94
N HIS A 392 -3.47 17.09 -0.11
CA HIS A 392 -4.23 18.34 -0.23
C HIS A 392 -3.37 19.52 0.22
N CYS A 393 -3.76 20.73 -0.19
CA CYS A 393 -3.15 21.95 0.31
C CYS A 393 -4.11 22.67 1.27
N ALA A 394 -3.57 23.34 2.28
CA ALA A 394 -4.36 24.07 3.28
C ALA A 394 -3.66 25.38 3.67
N VAL A 395 -4.41 26.48 3.71
CA VAL A 395 -3.91 27.83 4.03
C VAL A 395 -4.79 28.53 5.06
N PRO A 396 -4.21 29.39 5.92
CA PRO A 396 -4.98 30.12 6.90
C PRO A 396 -5.63 31.36 6.29
N LEU A 397 -6.88 31.63 6.67
CA LEU A 397 -7.56 32.88 6.34
C LEU A 397 -8.05 33.58 7.62
N LYS A 398 -8.10 34.91 7.58
CA LYS A 398 -8.73 35.75 8.59
C LYS A 398 -9.94 36.44 7.99
N LEU A 399 -11.12 35.96 8.34
CA LEU A 399 -12.37 36.55 7.84
C LEU A 399 -12.80 37.72 8.72
N PRO A 400 -13.29 38.83 8.13
CA PRO A 400 -13.80 39.98 8.86
C PRO A 400 -15.21 39.69 9.41
N THR A 401 -15.34 38.75 10.35
CA THR A 401 -16.60 38.45 11.04
C THR A 401 -16.79 39.35 12.26
N ALA A 402 -18.05 39.63 12.62
CA ALA A 402 -18.40 40.33 13.86
C ALA A 402 -18.76 39.32 14.97
N PRO A 403 -18.37 39.54 16.25
CA PRO A 403 -17.67 40.70 16.81
C PRO A 403 -16.13 40.63 16.74
N ARG A 404 -15.56 39.50 16.29
CA ARG A 404 -14.11 39.31 16.12
C ARG A 404 -13.82 38.59 14.79
N PRO A 405 -12.66 38.86 14.17
CA PRO A 405 -12.25 38.14 12.97
C PRO A 405 -12.15 36.63 13.23
N GLY A 406 -12.76 35.84 12.35
CA GLY A 406 -12.74 34.38 12.42
C GLY A 406 -11.44 33.86 11.82
N HIS A 407 -10.66 33.10 12.60
CA HIS A 407 -9.53 32.34 12.09
C HIS A 407 -10.05 31.05 11.47
N THR A 408 -9.76 30.86 10.19
CA THR A 408 -10.34 29.78 9.36
C THR A 408 -9.25 29.14 8.51
N VAL A 409 -9.55 27.98 7.95
CA VAL A 409 -8.62 27.27 7.05
C VAL A 409 -9.33 26.93 5.76
N LEU A 410 -8.71 27.33 4.64
CA LEU A 410 -9.13 26.95 3.30
C LEU A 410 -8.30 25.76 2.83
N LEU A 411 -8.98 24.69 2.43
CA LEU A 411 -8.37 23.45 1.94
C LEU A 411 -8.82 23.20 0.50
N PHE A 412 -7.91 22.70 -0.34
CA PHE A 412 -8.23 22.32 -1.71
C PHE A 412 -7.60 20.99 -2.13
N GLY A 413 -8.37 20.21 -2.89
CA GLY A 413 -7.94 19.00 -3.58
C GLY A 413 -7.52 17.86 -2.67
N GLY A 414 -6.55 17.07 -3.14
CA GLY A 414 -6.08 15.84 -2.50
C GLY A 414 -6.50 14.58 -3.24
N LYS A 415 -6.05 13.43 -2.74
CA LYS A 415 -6.39 12.10 -3.25
C LYS A 415 -6.99 11.22 -2.14
N THR A 416 -8.02 10.47 -2.45
CA THR A 416 -8.74 9.56 -1.52
C THR A 416 -8.12 8.16 -1.50
N SER A 417 -8.60 7.30 -0.60
CA SER A 417 -8.20 5.88 -0.50
C SER A 417 -8.51 5.07 -1.75
N GLU A 418 -9.58 5.42 -2.46
CA GLU A 418 -10.06 4.79 -3.69
C GLU A 418 -9.33 5.34 -4.92
N GLY A 419 -8.41 6.28 -4.72
CA GLY A 419 -7.64 6.92 -5.77
C GLY A 419 -8.34 8.08 -6.48
N HIS A 420 -9.52 8.51 -6.01
CA HIS A 420 -10.19 9.69 -6.54
C HIS A 420 -9.36 10.94 -6.26
N VAL A 421 -9.14 11.75 -7.29
CA VAL A 421 -8.47 13.04 -7.18
C VAL A 421 -9.56 14.12 -7.09
N LEU A 422 -9.44 15.00 -6.10
CA LEU A 422 -10.50 15.92 -5.71
C LEU A 422 -10.27 17.33 -6.27
N ASP A 423 -11.36 18.04 -6.55
CA ASP A 423 -11.44 19.49 -6.88
C ASP A 423 -12.22 20.28 -5.83
N GLU A 424 -12.50 19.68 -4.68
CA GLU A 424 -13.30 20.33 -3.65
C GLU A 424 -12.53 21.44 -2.91
N TRP A 425 -13.22 22.55 -2.68
CA TRP A 425 -12.81 23.62 -1.78
C TRP A 425 -13.56 23.50 -0.46
N LEU A 426 -12.83 23.33 0.64
CA LEU A 426 -13.40 23.23 1.99
C LEU A 426 -12.94 24.39 2.86
N LEU A 427 -13.87 24.97 3.62
CA LEU A 427 -13.61 25.98 4.65
C LEU A 427 -13.86 25.41 6.03
N TRP A 428 -12.86 25.44 6.89
CA TRP A 428 -13.04 25.17 8.31
C TRP A 428 -13.38 26.45 9.06
N MET A 429 -14.50 26.43 9.79
CA MET A 429 -15.10 27.59 10.46
C MET A 429 -15.15 27.42 11.99
N GLY A 430 -14.05 26.97 12.61
CA GLY A 430 -14.00 26.80 14.06
C GLY A 430 -14.96 25.73 14.55
N GLU A 431 -15.84 26.10 15.48
CA GLU A 431 -16.87 25.21 16.04
C GLU A 431 -17.84 24.67 14.98
N SER A 432 -18.04 25.41 13.88
CA SER A 432 -18.94 25.00 12.78
C SER A 432 -18.36 23.91 11.87
N GLY A 433 -17.10 23.50 12.07
CA GLY A 433 -16.45 22.46 11.28
C GLY A 433 -16.21 22.83 9.81
N TRP A 434 -16.07 21.79 8.98
CA TRP A 434 -15.80 21.92 7.54
C TRP A 434 -17.06 22.15 6.74
N ARG A 435 -16.98 23.02 5.73
CA ARG A 435 -18.06 23.29 4.77
C ARG A 435 -17.50 23.41 3.37
N THR A 436 -18.20 22.87 2.39
CA THR A 436 -17.86 23.07 0.98
C THR A 436 -18.16 24.50 0.55
N ILE A 437 -17.22 25.14 -0.15
CA ILE A 437 -17.37 26.48 -0.69
C ILE A 437 -17.79 26.42 -2.15
N ASN A 438 -18.75 27.25 -2.53
CA ASN A 438 -19.13 27.42 -3.94
C ASN A 438 -18.08 28.25 -4.69
N VAL A 439 -17.67 27.77 -5.87
CA VAL A 439 -16.77 28.49 -6.77
C VAL A 439 -17.59 29.17 -7.85
N ALA A 440 -17.46 30.49 -7.98
CA ALA A 440 -18.08 31.25 -9.05
C ALA A 440 -17.15 31.35 -10.27
N GLY A 441 -17.66 30.92 -11.43
CA GLY A 441 -16.93 30.96 -12.70
C GLY A 441 -16.02 29.75 -12.92
N ASP A 442 -14.87 29.98 -13.56
CA ASP A 442 -13.91 28.93 -13.87
C ASP A 442 -13.21 28.43 -12.60
N ALA A 443 -13.25 27.12 -12.37
CA ALA A 443 -12.59 26.47 -11.23
C ALA A 443 -11.32 25.73 -11.67
N PRO A 444 -10.28 25.66 -10.82
CA PRO A 444 -9.15 24.78 -11.07
C PRO A 444 -9.61 23.31 -11.08
N PRO A 445 -9.17 22.49 -12.06
CA PRO A 445 -9.54 21.07 -12.09
C PRO A 445 -8.97 20.28 -10.91
N ALA A 446 -9.53 19.09 -10.72
CA ALA A 446 -9.15 18.15 -9.67
C ALA A 446 -7.66 17.83 -9.68
N ARG A 447 -7.04 17.91 -8.50
CA ARG A 447 -5.60 17.70 -8.34
C ARG A 447 -5.20 17.32 -6.92
N PHE A 448 -4.03 16.72 -6.83
CA PHE A 448 -3.33 16.48 -5.56
C PHE A 448 -1.86 16.89 -5.68
N GLY A 449 -1.21 17.15 -4.55
CA GLY A 449 0.18 17.60 -4.47
C GLY A 449 0.43 18.99 -5.05
N ALA A 450 -0.61 19.83 -5.11
CA ALA A 450 -0.49 21.23 -5.52
C ALA A 450 0.06 22.11 -4.39
N ALA A 451 0.61 23.26 -4.75
CA ALA A 451 1.08 24.26 -3.78
C ALA A 451 0.08 25.42 -3.69
N MET A 452 -0.23 25.86 -2.47
CA MET A 452 -1.15 26.97 -2.22
C MET A 452 -0.63 27.88 -1.11
N ILE A 453 -0.76 29.19 -1.29
CA ILE A 453 -0.40 30.20 -0.29
C ILE A 453 -1.29 31.43 -0.46
N THR A 454 -1.59 32.13 0.62
CA THR A 454 -2.25 33.45 0.58
C THR A 454 -1.33 34.52 -0.04
N ASP A 455 -1.86 35.67 -0.46
CA ASP A 455 -1.05 36.81 -0.92
C ASP A 455 -0.38 37.51 0.27
N SER A 456 -1.17 37.89 1.27
CA SER A 456 -0.73 38.41 2.57
C SER A 456 -0.85 37.35 3.67
N ARG A 457 -0.18 37.52 4.82
CA ARG A 457 -0.39 36.62 5.97
C ARG A 457 -1.87 36.67 6.36
N GLU A 458 -2.53 35.51 6.33
CA GLU A 458 -3.96 35.34 6.64
C GLU A 458 -4.92 36.20 5.79
N GLY A 459 -4.55 36.52 4.55
CA GLY A 459 -5.43 37.20 3.61
C GLY A 459 -6.62 36.35 3.15
N VAL A 460 -7.55 36.98 2.42
CA VAL A 460 -8.69 36.33 1.75
C VAL A 460 -8.46 36.12 0.25
N SER A 461 -7.20 36.20 -0.19
CA SER A 461 -6.78 35.91 -1.56
C SER A 461 -5.42 35.23 -1.56
N GLY A 462 -5.11 34.55 -2.65
CA GLY A 462 -3.84 33.87 -2.81
C GLY A 462 -3.72 33.15 -4.14
N VAL A 463 -2.79 32.21 -4.19
CA VAL A 463 -2.44 31.47 -5.39
C VAL A 463 -2.50 29.97 -5.17
N LEU A 464 -2.84 29.25 -6.23
CA LEU A 464 -2.80 27.79 -6.34
C LEU A 464 -2.04 27.42 -7.62
N ILE A 465 -1.04 26.57 -7.50
CA ILE A 465 -0.13 26.25 -8.61
C ILE A 465 0.13 24.75 -8.67
N GLY A 466 0.13 24.22 -9.88
CA GLY A 466 0.58 22.87 -10.16
C GLY A 466 -0.29 21.79 -9.54
N GLY A 467 0.34 20.72 -9.05
CA GLY A 467 -0.29 19.46 -8.68
C GLY A 467 -0.34 18.47 -9.84
N MET A 468 -1.02 17.35 -9.62
CA MET A 468 -1.10 16.25 -10.57
C MET A 468 -2.55 15.81 -10.77
N THR A 469 -2.87 15.47 -12.01
CA THR A 469 -4.18 14.93 -12.42
C THR A 469 -4.36 13.47 -11.98
N SER A 470 -5.58 12.95 -12.05
CA SER A 470 -5.86 11.51 -11.89
C SER A 470 -5.13 10.61 -12.89
N ALA A 471 -4.66 11.15 -14.01
CA ALA A 471 -3.88 10.39 -14.99
C ALA A 471 -2.36 10.48 -14.75
N GLY A 472 -1.91 10.94 -13.58
CA GLY A 472 -0.47 10.98 -13.24
C GLY A 472 0.33 12.03 -14.03
N ARG A 473 -0.33 13.04 -14.61
CA ARG A 473 0.34 14.17 -15.31
C ARG A 473 0.38 15.41 -14.44
N VAL A 474 1.55 16.03 -14.35
CA VAL A 474 1.76 17.32 -13.67
C VAL A 474 1.00 18.42 -14.41
N LEU A 475 0.22 19.20 -13.68
CA LEU A 475 -0.47 20.37 -14.19
C LEU A 475 0.49 21.56 -14.26
N ASN A 476 0.55 22.22 -15.42
CA ASN A 476 1.36 23.42 -15.62
C ASN A 476 0.53 24.70 -15.60
N ASP A 477 -0.40 24.79 -14.64
CA ASP A 477 -1.32 25.91 -14.49
C ASP A 477 -1.06 26.71 -13.21
N PHE A 478 -1.48 27.97 -13.25
CA PHE A 478 -1.33 28.94 -12.18
C PHE A 478 -2.65 29.70 -12.03
N TRP A 479 -3.25 29.58 -10.86
CA TRP A 479 -4.50 30.20 -10.48
C TRP A 479 -4.31 31.22 -9.37
N HIS A 480 -5.03 32.33 -9.48
CA HIS A 480 -5.27 33.27 -8.38
C HIS A 480 -6.68 33.02 -7.84
N TRP A 481 -6.85 32.99 -6.53
CA TRP A 481 -8.14 32.81 -5.89
C TRP A 481 -8.43 33.96 -4.92
N HIS A 482 -9.70 34.28 -4.75
CA HIS A 482 -10.20 35.30 -3.83
C HIS A 482 -11.52 34.86 -3.22
N LEU A 483 -11.65 34.97 -1.90
CA LEU A 483 -12.87 34.67 -1.17
C LEU A 483 -13.59 35.98 -0.82
N GLU A 484 -14.82 36.12 -1.31
CA GLU A 484 -15.68 37.27 -1.03
C GLU A 484 -16.34 37.18 0.35
N ALA A 485 -16.91 38.30 0.80
CA ALA A 485 -17.53 38.41 2.12
C ALA A 485 -18.80 37.54 2.27
N ASP A 486 -19.45 37.17 1.16
CA ASP A 486 -20.58 36.26 1.11
C ASP A 486 -20.18 34.77 1.11
N MET A 487 -18.87 34.49 1.25
CA MET A 487 -18.26 33.16 1.19
C MET A 487 -18.25 32.55 -0.21
N THR A 488 -18.39 33.34 -1.27
CA THR A 488 -18.19 32.87 -2.65
C THR A 488 -16.70 32.92 -3.01
N LEU A 489 -16.16 31.82 -3.54
CA LEU A 489 -14.78 31.76 -4.01
C LEU A 489 -14.72 32.08 -5.52
N HIS A 490 -13.86 33.02 -5.90
CA HIS A 490 -13.56 33.32 -7.28
C HIS A 490 -12.16 32.83 -7.62
N CYS A 491 -12.03 32.08 -8.72
CA CYS A 491 -10.73 31.65 -9.24
C CYS A 491 -10.49 32.27 -10.61
N ARG A 492 -9.24 32.67 -10.88
CA ARG A 492 -8.80 33.20 -12.16
C ARG A 492 -7.54 32.50 -12.62
N ASN A 493 -7.60 31.89 -13.80
CA ASN A 493 -6.44 31.32 -14.44
C ASN A 493 -5.50 32.43 -14.93
N VAL A 494 -4.26 32.48 -14.40
CA VAL A 494 -3.22 33.45 -14.76
C VAL A 494 -2.03 32.80 -15.49
N THR A 495 -2.17 31.54 -15.89
CA THR A 495 -1.12 30.73 -16.53
C THR A 495 -0.53 31.42 -17.76
N ALA A 496 -1.36 31.88 -18.68
CA ALA A 496 -0.90 32.50 -19.93
C ALA A 496 0.05 33.69 -19.69
N ARG A 497 -0.23 34.50 -18.66
CA ARG A 497 0.61 35.64 -18.29
C ARG A 497 1.96 35.18 -17.74
N ALA A 498 1.97 34.19 -16.85
CA ALA A 498 3.19 33.66 -16.25
C ALA A 498 4.07 32.92 -17.28
N SER A 499 3.46 32.09 -18.13
CA SER A 499 4.16 31.37 -19.19
C SER A 499 4.79 32.33 -20.21
N ALA A 500 4.15 33.46 -20.52
CA ALA A 500 4.73 34.48 -21.40
C ALA A 500 6.04 35.09 -20.85
N VAL A 501 6.17 35.19 -19.51
CA VAL A 501 7.40 35.68 -18.86
C VAL A 501 8.49 34.61 -18.87
N LEU A 502 8.14 33.36 -18.56
CA LEU A 502 9.08 32.23 -18.47
C LEU A 502 9.55 31.72 -19.84
N ARG A 503 8.79 31.97 -20.91
CA ARG A 503 9.11 31.56 -22.29
C ARG A 503 9.44 30.07 -22.39
N SER A 504 10.66 29.72 -22.77
CA SER A 504 11.14 28.33 -22.91
C SER A 504 11.11 27.55 -21.60
N ASN A 505 11.14 28.24 -20.46
CA ASN A 505 11.13 27.62 -19.14
C ASN A 505 9.71 27.53 -18.55
N ALA A 506 8.66 27.74 -19.34
CA ALA A 506 7.29 27.76 -18.84
C ALA A 506 6.87 26.46 -18.12
N THR A 507 7.52 25.32 -18.39
CA THR A 507 7.23 24.03 -17.75
C THR A 507 7.66 23.93 -16.29
N ILE A 508 8.58 24.78 -15.81
CA ILE A 508 9.04 24.76 -14.41
C ILE A 508 8.04 25.43 -13.46
N LEU A 509 6.99 26.07 -14.00
CA LEU A 509 5.98 26.81 -13.24
C LEU A 509 5.11 25.87 -12.42
N GLY A 510 4.42 24.92 -13.07
CA GLY A 510 3.57 23.96 -12.39
C GLY A 510 4.37 22.75 -11.93
N ARG A 511 4.24 22.48 -10.64
CA ARG A 511 5.00 21.42 -9.96
C ARG A 511 4.09 20.55 -9.11
N PHE A 512 4.48 19.29 -8.97
CA PHE A 512 3.90 18.37 -7.99
C PHE A 512 4.83 18.24 -6.79
N GLY A 513 4.29 18.37 -5.57
CA GLY A 513 5.05 18.24 -4.33
C GLY A 513 5.94 19.43 -3.98
N ALA A 514 5.79 20.56 -4.67
CA ALA A 514 6.51 21.80 -4.35
C ALA A 514 5.91 22.54 -3.14
N GLN A 515 6.70 23.41 -2.52
CA GLN A 515 6.25 24.28 -1.43
C GLN A 515 6.36 25.75 -1.79
N LEU A 516 5.39 26.54 -1.32
CA LEU A 516 5.41 28.00 -1.41
C LEU A 516 5.78 28.56 -0.05
N VAL A 517 6.89 29.30 0.01
CA VAL A 517 7.43 29.86 1.26
C VAL A 517 7.48 31.38 1.13
N ARG A 518 6.91 32.08 2.11
CA ARG A 518 6.97 33.54 2.18
C ARG A 518 8.24 33.96 2.90
N THR A 519 9.07 34.75 2.22
CA THR A 519 10.36 35.26 2.71
C THR A 519 10.41 36.78 2.57
N ASN A 520 11.48 37.40 3.05
CA ASN A 520 11.78 38.82 2.82
C ASN A 520 11.98 39.16 1.32
N ARG A 521 12.23 38.18 0.44
CA ARG A 521 12.35 38.33 -1.02
C ARG A 521 11.03 38.16 -1.77
N GLY A 522 9.94 37.91 -1.05
CA GLY A 522 8.63 37.58 -1.60
C GLY A 522 8.31 36.09 -1.44
N ILE A 523 7.44 35.57 -2.29
CA ILE A 523 7.03 34.17 -2.24
C ILE A 523 7.96 33.36 -3.15
N LEU A 524 8.61 32.35 -2.60
CA LEU A 524 9.45 31.42 -3.34
C LEU A 524 8.74 30.07 -3.48
N MET A 525 8.79 29.48 -4.66
CA MET A 525 8.40 28.10 -4.92
C MET A 525 9.66 27.23 -4.94
N ILE A 526 9.69 26.23 -4.07
CA ILE A 526 10.87 25.41 -3.83
C ILE A 526 10.53 23.94 -4.04
N GLY A 527 11.37 23.25 -4.82
CA GLY A 527 11.32 21.80 -4.97
C GLY A 527 10.19 21.25 -5.81
N GLY A 528 9.84 19.99 -5.55
CA GLY A 528 8.86 19.21 -6.31
C GLY A 528 9.40 18.67 -7.63
N ILE A 529 8.50 18.19 -8.49
CA ILE A 529 8.80 17.73 -9.85
C ILE A 529 7.97 18.52 -10.86
N CYS A 530 8.50 18.71 -12.07
CA CYS A 530 7.77 19.34 -13.18
C CYS A 530 7.46 18.33 -14.29
N GLY A 531 6.59 18.69 -15.23
CA GLY A 531 6.20 17.80 -16.32
C GLY A 531 7.31 17.66 -17.36
N GLY A 532 7.66 16.40 -17.69
CA GLY A 532 8.51 16.07 -18.83
C GLY A 532 10.00 16.47 -18.73
N ARG A 533 10.50 16.86 -17.56
CA ARG A 533 11.95 16.94 -17.28
C ARG A 533 12.21 17.01 -15.78
N ILE A 534 13.46 16.83 -15.39
CA ILE A 534 13.91 17.13 -14.03
C ILE A 534 14.04 18.64 -13.82
N LEU A 535 13.84 19.11 -12.59
CA LEU A 535 14.26 20.44 -12.17
C LEU A 535 15.76 20.41 -11.92
N THR A 536 16.50 21.30 -12.57
CA THR A 536 17.95 21.39 -12.38
C THR A 536 18.29 22.26 -11.17
N SER A 537 19.56 22.29 -10.78
CA SER A 537 20.08 23.19 -9.72
C SER A 537 19.81 24.67 -9.99
N GLN A 538 19.53 25.02 -11.25
CA GLN A 538 19.16 26.36 -11.68
C GLN A 538 17.65 26.64 -11.60
N ASP A 539 16.82 25.59 -11.51
CA ASP A 539 15.36 25.69 -11.62
C ASP A 539 14.64 25.46 -10.29
N GLU A 540 15.26 24.78 -9.32
CA GLU A 540 14.59 24.27 -8.11
C GLU A 540 13.94 25.36 -7.24
N ILE A 541 14.42 26.60 -7.29
CA ILE A 541 13.85 27.74 -6.55
C ILE A 541 13.39 28.80 -7.54
N LEU A 542 12.10 29.13 -7.52
CA LEU A 542 11.48 30.14 -8.38
C LEU A 542 10.83 31.24 -7.53
N ASN A 543 11.18 32.50 -7.78
CA ASN A 543 10.49 33.63 -7.17
C ASN A 543 9.15 33.89 -7.88
N MET A 544 8.04 33.79 -7.16
CA MET A 544 6.70 33.86 -7.76
C MET A 544 6.29 35.25 -8.24
N LYS A 545 6.95 36.30 -7.75
CA LYS A 545 6.68 37.68 -8.18
C LYS A 545 7.46 38.03 -9.44
N THR A 546 8.75 37.70 -9.48
CA THR A 546 9.64 38.06 -10.59
C THR A 546 9.69 36.97 -11.67
N LEU A 547 9.27 35.74 -11.34
CA LEU A 547 9.42 34.53 -12.14
C LEU A 547 10.88 34.28 -12.54
N ARG A 548 11.82 34.67 -11.67
CA ARG A 548 13.25 34.41 -11.80
C ARG A 548 13.66 33.26 -10.91
N THR A 549 14.61 32.46 -11.40
CA THR A 549 15.14 31.34 -10.62
C THR A 549 16.31 31.75 -9.74
N HIS A 550 16.47 31.05 -8.62
CA HIS A 550 17.59 31.21 -7.71
C HIS A 550 18.41 29.91 -7.68
N PRO A 551 19.61 29.91 -8.26
CA PRO A 551 20.44 28.72 -8.25
C PRO A 551 20.87 28.31 -6.84
N VAL A 552 21.03 27.00 -6.61
CA VAL A 552 21.66 26.49 -5.38
C VAL A 552 23.08 26.05 -5.71
N HIS A 553 24.06 26.54 -4.95
CA HIS A 553 25.47 26.21 -5.12
C HIS A 553 25.95 25.19 -4.07
N GLY A 554 26.81 24.26 -4.49
CA GLY A 554 27.41 23.24 -3.62
C GLY A 554 26.52 22.02 -3.41
N LYS A 555 26.66 21.37 -2.24
CA LYS A 555 25.88 20.19 -1.87
C LYS A 555 24.46 20.62 -1.51
N ARG A 556 23.53 20.49 -2.47
CA ARG A 556 22.12 20.83 -2.28
C ARG A 556 21.31 19.66 -1.69
N PRO A 557 20.24 19.95 -0.93
CA PRO A 557 19.26 18.95 -0.52
C PRO A 557 18.44 18.42 -1.70
N LEU A 558 17.83 17.26 -1.53
CA LEU A 558 16.80 16.77 -2.43
C LEU A 558 15.43 17.32 -2.01
N PHE A 559 14.87 18.26 -2.76
CA PHE A 559 13.61 18.92 -2.39
C PHE A 559 12.35 18.09 -2.68
N ILE A 560 12.34 16.84 -2.19
CA ILE A 560 11.22 15.89 -2.26
C ILE A 560 10.83 15.50 -0.85
N GLY A 561 9.57 15.73 -0.50
CA GLY A 561 9.04 15.46 0.84
C GLY A 561 9.75 16.23 1.96
N ALA A 562 10.51 17.27 1.63
CA ALA A 562 11.10 18.19 2.60
C ALA A 562 10.03 19.13 3.17
N SER A 563 10.32 19.76 4.29
CA SER A 563 9.50 20.78 4.94
C SER A 563 10.32 22.06 5.09
N ILE A 564 9.83 23.17 4.54
CA ILE A 564 10.62 24.37 4.31
C ILE A 564 9.91 25.59 4.87
N THR A 565 10.62 26.39 5.66
CA THR A 565 10.09 27.66 6.17
C THR A 565 11.17 28.73 6.29
N ASP A 566 10.73 29.98 6.20
CA ASP A 566 11.53 31.16 6.53
C ASP A 566 11.79 31.19 8.04
N VAL A 567 13.04 31.48 8.42
CA VAL A 567 13.50 31.66 9.80
C VAL A 567 14.52 32.80 9.87
N ASP A 568 14.86 33.24 11.07
CA ASP A 568 15.94 34.21 11.23
C ASP A 568 17.28 33.61 10.76
N GLY A 569 17.87 34.26 9.75
CA GLY A 569 19.15 33.86 9.15
C GLY A 569 19.05 33.13 7.80
N GLY A 570 17.84 32.79 7.33
CA GLY A 570 17.65 32.16 6.01
C GLY A 570 16.39 31.31 5.94
N ILE A 571 16.38 30.33 5.03
CA ILE A 571 15.26 29.41 4.85
C ILE A 571 15.70 28.02 5.32
N ILE A 572 15.10 27.53 6.40
CA ILE A 572 15.44 26.20 6.93
C ILE A 572 14.78 25.11 6.09
N VAL A 573 15.52 24.05 5.81
CA VAL A 573 15.10 22.87 5.05
C VAL A 573 15.21 21.66 5.97
N LEU A 574 14.06 21.09 6.33
CA LEU A 574 13.95 19.99 7.29
C LEU A 574 13.37 18.75 6.63
N GLY A 575 14.00 17.59 6.91
CA GLY A 575 13.60 16.32 6.33
C GLY A 575 13.65 16.28 4.80
N GLY A 576 12.96 15.31 4.22
CA GLY A 576 12.98 15.03 2.79
C GLY A 576 14.03 14.00 2.39
N GLY A 577 13.90 13.50 1.17
CA GLY A 577 14.72 12.41 0.66
C GLY A 577 13.96 11.47 -0.25
N ALA A 578 14.68 10.50 -0.80
CA ALA A 578 14.19 9.57 -1.80
C ALA A 578 14.73 8.15 -1.55
N ASN A 579 13.96 7.12 -1.86
CA ASN A 579 14.44 5.74 -1.92
C ASN A 579 15.34 5.52 -3.14
N CYS A 580 15.31 6.44 -4.11
CA CYS A 580 16.10 6.40 -5.34
C CYS A 580 15.96 5.04 -6.04
N PHE A 581 14.71 4.61 -6.23
CA PHE A 581 14.37 3.29 -6.77
C PHE A 581 14.98 2.16 -5.90
N SER A 582 15.60 1.16 -6.51
CA SER A 582 16.32 0.09 -5.81
C SER A 582 17.79 0.40 -5.53
N PHE A 583 18.26 1.62 -5.80
CA PHE A 583 19.67 1.97 -5.68
C PHE A 583 20.10 2.18 -4.22
N GLY A 584 19.19 2.69 -3.39
CA GLY A 584 19.39 2.91 -1.96
C GLY A 584 18.79 4.25 -1.52
N THR A 585 18.47 4.39 -0.23
CA THR A 585 17.79 5.59 0.26
C THR A 585 18.75 6.77 0.47
N TYR A 586 18.42 7.91 -0.13
CA TYR A 586 19.00 9.22 0.15
C TYR A 586 18.14 9.98 1.17
N TRP A 587 18.76 10.44 2.26
CA TRP A 587 18.13 11.28 3.26
C TRP A 587 18.74 12.68 3.24
N ASN A 588 17.88 13.70 3.22
CA ASN A 588 18.34 15.05 3.47
C ASN A 588 18.83 15.15 4.91
N LYS A 589 19.94 15.84 5.07
CA LYS A 589 20.29 16.40 6.36
C LYS A 589 19.60 17.75 6.52
N PRO A 590 19.14 18.10 7.74
CA PRO A 590 18.66 19.44 8.03
C PRO A 590 19.69 20.48 7.58
N SER A 591 19.24 21.53 6.92
CA SER A 591 20.12 22.54 6.31
C SER A 591 19.44 23.90 6.30
N ILE A 592 20.21 24.94 6.03
CA ILE A 592 19.69 26.30 5.84
C ILE A 592 20.11 26.86 4.50
N LEU A 593 19.16 27.35 3.72
CA LEU A 593 19.41 28.10 2.48
C LEU A 593 19.66 29.57 2.83
N THR A 594 20.81 30.09 2.42
CA THR A 594 21.24 31.45 2.71
C THR A 594 22.19 31.99 1.64
N ASP A 595 22.19 33.31 1.46
CA ASP A 595 23.17 34.02 0.64
C ASP A 595 24.38 34.52 1.45
N ASP A 596 24.34 34.38 2.78
CA ASP A 596 25.45 34.69 3.68
C ASP A 596 26.22 33.40 4.04
N PRO A 597 27.46 33.21 3.52
CA PRO A 597 28.25 32.00 3.77
C PRO A 597 28.55 31.75 5.25
N GLU A 598 28.64 32.83 6.04
CA GLU A 598 28.92 32.75 7.48
C GLU A 598 27.64 32.62 8.33
N ALA A 599 26.45 32.81 7.74
CA ALA A 599 25.19 32.74 8.47
C ALA A 599 24.95 31.35 9.07
N SER A 600 25.41 30.27 8.45
CA SER A 600 25.23 28.91 8.99
C SER A 600 25.87 28.69 10.37
N LEU A 601 27.03 29.30 10.61
CA LEU A 601 27.72 29.28 11.91
C LEU A 601 27.04 30.20 12.93
N ARG A 602 26.36 31.25 12.46
CA ARG A 602 25.63 32.22 13.30
C ARG A 602 24.18 31.84 13.59
N CYS A 603 23.60 30.96 12.78
CA CYS A 603 22.16 30.71 12.78
C CYS A 603 21.70 29.96 14.04
N GLY A 604 22.55 29.10 14.62
CA GLY A 604 22.31 28.46 15.91
C GLY A 604 21.24 27.35 15.92
N TRP A 605 20.55 27.10 14.80
CA TRP A 605 19.53 26.06 14.72
C TRP A 605 20.13 24.66 14.82
N HIS A 606 19.53 23.85 15.68
CA HIS A 606 19.85 22.44 15.82
C HIS A 606 18.61 21.67 16.29
N LEU A 607 18.66 20.34 16.22
CA LEU A 607 17.62 19.50 16.82
C LEU A 607 17.75 19.56 18.35
N LEU A 608 16.76 20.14 19.01
CA LEU A 608 16.68 20.21 20.47
C LEU A 608 16.22 18.87 21.05
N THR A 609 15.12 18.32 20.53
CA THR A 609 14.55 17.06 21.03
C THR A 609 13.57 16.44 20.03
N THR A 610 13.32 15.14 20.19
CA THR A 610 12.26 14.40 19.48
C THR A 610 11.28 13.88 20.52
N GLN A 611 10.02 14.29 20.42
CA GLN A 611 8.98 13.93 21.40
C GLN A 611 7.93 13.03 20.79
N ARG A 612 7.65 11.91 21.47
CA ARG A 612 6.48 11.08 21.19
C ARG A 612 5.25 11.68 21.87
N PRO A 613 4.04 11.54 21.31
CA PRO A 613 2.84 12.02 21.96
C PRO A 613 2.64 11.33 23.32
N GLU A 614 2.37 12.09 24.38
CA GLU A 614 2.09 11.54 25.70
C GLU A 614 0.76 10.76 25.69
N SER A 615 0.81 9.46 25.97
CA SER A 615 -0.37 8.57 25.95
C SER A 615 -1.32 8.77 27.16
N GLY A 616 -1.08 9.79 28.00
CA GLY A 616 -1.69 9.93 29.34
C GLY A 616 -2.69 11.06 29.55
N MET A 617 -2.96 11.93 28.56
CA MET A 617 -3.81 13.12 28.77
C MET A 617 -4.86 13.36 27.67
N ALA A 618 -5.48 12.29 27.15
CA ALA A 618 -6.75 12.44 26.43
C ALA A 618 -7.88 12.70 27.43
N GLN A 619 -7.95 13.91 28.01
CA GLN A 619 -9.18 14.36 28.68
C GLN A 619 -10.24 14.61 27.60
N SER A 620 -11.26 13.77 27.58
CA SER A 620 -12.49 13.94 26.80
C SER A 620 -13.20 15.22 27.24
N TRP A 621 -13.07 16.29 26.47
CA TRP A 621 -13.95 17.45 26.52
C TRP A 621 -14.73 17.46 25.21
N ASP A 622 -15.81 16.67 25.16
CA ASP A 622 -16.75 16.68 24.04
C ASP A 622 -17.45 18.04 23.98
N VAL A 623 -17.40 18.66 22.80
CA VAL A 623 -18.26 19.80 22.44
C VAL A 623 -19.69 19.24 22.26
N PRO A 624 -20.72 19.83 22.89
CA PRO A 624 -22.00 19.16 23.07
C PRO A 624 -22.83 19.16 21.78
N ASP A 625 -23.07 17.99 21.21
CA ASP A 625 -24.23 17.78 20.35
C ASP A 625 -25.46 17.48 21.24
N ARG A 626 -26.52 18.27 21.06
CA ARG A 626 -27.73 18.22 21.90
C ARG A 626 -28.69 17.19 21.34
N SER A 627 -28.87 16.06 22.01
CA SER A 627 -30.22 15.53 22.31
C SER A 627 -30.25 14.43 23.39
N PHE A 628 -30.97 14.75 24.47
CA PHE A 628 -31.77 13.90 25.39
C PHE A 628 -31.20 12.60 26.03
N GLN A 629 -30.60 12.82 27.21
CA GLN A 629 -30.84 12.16 28.52
C GLN A 629 -31.32 10.70 28.58
N THR A 630 -30.55 9.86 29.29
CA THR A 630 -31.05 9.28 30.56
C THR A 630 -29.89 9.03 31.53
N GLN A 631 -30.13 9.39 32.80
CA GLN A 631 -29.20 9.45 33.91
C GLN A 631 -28.72 8.07 34.37
N GLN A 632 -27.47 7.95 34.82
CA GLN A 632 -27.14 7.11 35.98
C GLN A 632 -25.89 7.62 36.72
N GLN A 633 -25.99 7.59 38.04
CA GLN A 633 -25.19 8.29 39.03
C GLN A 633 -23.76 7.75 39.17
N TYR A 634 -22.82 8.67 39.33
CA TYR A 634 -21.46 8.43 39.82
C TYR A 634 -21.46 7.98 41.29
N GLN A 635 -20.74 6.90 41.58
CA GLN A 635 -20.12 6.68 42.89
C GLN A 635 -18.59 6.70 42.74
N GLN A 636 -17.96 7.40 43.68
CA GLN A 636 -16.56 7.79 43.73
C GLN A 636 -15.62 6.60 43.94
N SER A 637 -14.47 6.66 43.28
CA SER A 637 -13.28 5.85 43.54
C SER A 637 -12.55 6.30 44.81
N ASN A 638 -12.05 5.35 45.60
CA ASN A 638 -10.97 5.57 46.54
C ASN A 638 -10.04 4.34 46.57
N GLY A 639 -8.73 4.59 46.52
CA GLY A 639 -7.72 3.81 47.25
C GLY A 639 -7.02 2.65 46.52
N HIS A 640 -5.73 2.85 46.25
CA HIS A 640 -4.71 1.81 46.04
C HIS A 640 -4.77 0.67 47.08
N MET A 641 -4.69 -0.60 46.63
CA MET A 641 -3.99 -1.68 47.33
C MET A 641 -3.53 -2.78 46.34
N SER A 642 -2.29 -3.24 46.54
CA SER A 642 -1.71 -4.46 45.96
C SER A 642 -2.53 -5.71 46.31
N GLN A 643 -2.86 -6.57 45.33
CA GLN A 643 -3.41 -7.90 45.61
C GLN A 643 -2.78 -8.98 44.72
N GLY A 644 -2.54 -10.14 45.34
CA GLY A 644 -1.87 -11.30 44.76
C GLY A 644 -2.69 -12.10 43.74
N PRO A 645 -2.23 -13.28 43.30
CA PRO A 645 -2.69 -13.96 42.09
C PRO A 645 -4.10 -14.58 42.13
N SER A 646 -4.92 -14.32 43.15
CA SER A 646 -6.19 -15.02 43.36
C SER A 646 -7.44 -14.34 42.80
N ASP A 647 -7.39 -13.05 42.41
CA ASP A 647 -8.60 -12.27 42.04
C ASP A 647 -8.63 -11.77 40.59
N LEU A 648 -7.93 -12.43 39.65
CA LEU A 648 -8.07 -12.11 38.22
C LEU A 648 -9.48 -12.51 37.74
N ARG A 649 -10.40 -11.54 37.74
CA ARG A 649 -11.76 -11.67 37.21
C ARG A 649 -11.69 -11.84 35.69
N LEU A 650 -12.32 -12.89 35.19
CA LEU A 650 -12.46 -13.10 33.75
C LEU A 650 -13.45 -12.08 33.15
N PRO A 651 -13.25 -11.68 31.88
CA PRO A 651 -14.19 -10.82 31.18
C PRO A 651 -15.58 -11.48 31.13
N GLU A 652 -16.63 -10.69 31.37
CA GLU A 652 -18.00 -11.18 31.25
C GLU A 652 -18.37 -11.35 29.76
N PRO A 653 -18.98 -12.47 29.35
CA PRO A 653 -19.37 -12.68 27.97
C PRO A 653 -20.38 -11.64 27.47
N THR A 654 -20.10 -11.08 26.30
CA THR A 654 -21.04 -10.23 25.57
C THR A 654 -22.16 -11.10 25.00
N ARG A 655 -23.42 -10.71 25.21
CA ARG A 655 -24.54 -11.47 24.63
C ARG A 655 -24.56 -11.31 23.11
N ILE A 656 -24.66 -12.43 22.39
CA ILE A 656 -24.77 -12.41 20.93
C ILE A 656 -26.11 -11.75 20.54
N PRO A 657 -26.09 -10.78 19.60
CA PRO A 657 -27.30 -10.13 19.14
C PRO A 657 -28.32 -11.12 18.57
N ARG A 658 -29.60 -10.87 18.86
CA ARG A 658 -30.72 -11.65 18.33
C ARG A 658 -31.50 -10.82 17.31
N ARG A 659 -31.78 -11.36 16.12
CA ARG A 659 -32.58 -10.74 15.05
C ARG A 659 -33.72 -11.67 14.66
N SER A 660 -34.91 -11.14 14.37
CA SER A 660 -36.04 -11.97 13.91
C SER A 660 -36.00 -12.12 12.40
N LEU A 661 -36.08 -13.35 11.88
CA LEU A 661 -36.14 -13.60 10.44
C LEU A 661 -37.48 -13.16 9.82
N SER A 662 -38.55 -13.19 10.61
CA SER A 662 -39.88 -12.72 10.19
C SER A 662 -39.93 -11.24 9.79
N GLN A 663 -38.93 -10.45 10.19
CA GLN A 663 -38.80 -9.03 9.84
C GLN A 663 -38.06 -8.81 8.50
N GLY A 664 -37.62 -9.89 7.84
CA GLY A 664 -36.76 -9.85 6.66
C GLY A 664 -35.30 -9.60 7.02
N VAL A 665 -34.40 -10.44 6.50
CA VAL A 665 -32.96 -10.30 6.68
C VAL A 665 -32.27 -10.46 5.33
N ASP A 666 -31.40 -9.52 4.99
CA ASP A 666 -30.39 -9.73 3.97
C ASP A 666 -29.16 -10.38 4.62
N PHE A 667 -28.91 -11.65 4.30
CA PHE A 667 -27.91 -12.45 4.99
C PHE A 667 -26.48 -12.20 4.50
N GLU A 668 -26.29 -11.79 3.24
CA GLU A 668 -24.95 -11.55 2.69
C GLU A 668 -24.21 -10.40 3.42
N PRO A 669 -24.84 -9.25 3.73
CA PRO A 669 -24.26 -8.25 4.62
C PRO A 669 -23.88 -8.78 6.01
N VAL A 670 -24.68 -9.70 6.59
CA VAL A 670 -24.36 -10.31 7.89
C VAL A 670 -23.10 -11.17 7.81
N VAL A 671 -22.93 -11.91 6.70
CA VAL A 671 -21.70 -12.67 6.44
C VAL A 671 -20.50 -11.74 6.32
N ASN A 672 -20.66 -10.59 5.65
CA ASN A 672 -19.61 -9.57 5.49
C ASN A 672 -19.26 -8.84 6.79
N GLU A 673 -20.22 -8.65 7.69
CA GLU A 673 -20.00 -8.07 9.03
C GLU A 673 -19.08 -8.96 9.89
N GLY A 674 -19.07 -10.27 9.64
CA GLY A 674 -18.12 -11.20 10.24
C GLY A 674 -18.31 -11.41 11.76
N LYS A 675 -19.50 -11.12 12.28
CA LYS A 675 -19.88 -11.26 13.69
C LYS A 675 -20.98 -12.29 13.89
N PRO A 676 -21.00 -13.02 15.03
CA PRO A 676 -22.05 -13.98 15.31
C PRO A 676 -23.39 -13.28 15.55
N VAL A 677 -24.46 -13.88 15.05
CA VAL A 677 -25.83 -13.40 15.20
C VAL A 677 -26.75 -14.60 15.41
N VAL A 678 -27.69 -14.50 16.34
CA VAL A 678 -28.77 -15.48 16.47
C VAL A 678 -30.00 -14.96 15.73
N PHE A 679 -30.54 -15.80 14.88
CA PHE A 679 -31.80 -15.59 14.21
C PHE A 679 -32.92 -16.34 14.93
N SER A 680 -33.96 -15.60 15.33
CA SER A 680 -35.18 -16.13 15.91
C SER A 680 -36.32 -16.14 14.89
N ASP A 681 -37.37 -16.92 15.18
CA ASP A 681 -38.60 -16.99 14.39
C ASP A 681 -38.38 -17.48 12.95
N GLY A 682 -37.27 -18.20 12.69
CA GLY A 682 -37.04 -18.89 11.42
C GLY A 682 -37.81 -20.19 11.37
N ASP A 683 -38.53 -20.43 10.28
CA ASP A 683 -39.14 -21.74 10.03
C ASP A 683 -38.07 -22.72 9.55
N ILE A 684 -37.54 -23.54 10.47
CA ILE A 684 -36.60 -24.61 10.14
C ILE A 684 -37.30 -25.93 9.77
N GLY A 685 -38.60 -25.87 9.45
CA GLY A 685 -39.43 -27.03 9.12
C GLY A 685 -40.01 -27.75 10.35
N PRO A 686 -40.84 -28.79 10.12
CA PRO A 686 -41.53 -29.51 11.19
C PRO A 686 -40.61 -30.29 12.14
N CYS A 687 -39.31 -30.37 11.85
CA CYS A 687 -38.30 -31.05 12.69
C CYS A 687 -38.36 -30.65 14.17
N THR A 688 -38.65 -29.37 14.48
CA THR A 688 -38.74 -28.84 15.86
C THR A 688 -39.84 -29.50 16.69
N THR A 689 -40.88 -30.01 16.04
CA THR A 689 -42.00 -30.71 16.69
C THR A 689 -41.94 -32.22 16.47
N MET A 690 -41.46 -32.67 15.31
CA MET A 690 -41.48 -34.08 14.92
C MET A 690 -40.32 -34.90 15.49
N TRP A 691 -39.12 -34.33 15.64
CA TRP A 691 -37.89 -35.06 16.00
C TRP A 691 -37.82 -35.47 17.49
N SER A 692 -38.85 -36.20 17.94
CA SER A 692 -38.92 -36.94 19.19
C SER A 692 -38.06 -38.21 19.14
N ASN A 693 -37.80 -38.83 20.30
CA ASN A 693 -37.04 -40.09 20.35
C ASN A 693 -37.77 -41.23 19.64
N SER A 694 -39.10 -41.30 19.78
CA SER A 694 -39.91 -42.31 19.09
C SER A 694 -39.85 -42.12 17.58
N TYR A 695 -40.04 -40.88 17.11
CA TYR A 695 -40.01 -40.57 15.69
C TYR A 695 -38.64 -40.87 15.06
N LEU A 696 -37.54 -40.38 15.66
CA LEU A 696 -36.20 -40.60 15.09
C LEU A 696 -35.83 -42.09 15.03
N LYS A 697 -36.30 -42.91 15.99
CA LYS A 697 -36.11 -44.37 15.96
C LYS A 697 -36.92 -45.04 14.86
N GLU A 698 -38.16 -44.60 14.64
CA GLU A 698 -39.03 -45.16 13.62
C GLU A 698 -38.57 -44.75 12.22
N ALA A 699 -38.31 -43.47 12.01
CA ALA A 699 -37.93 -42.91 10.71
C ALA A 699 -36.54 -43.36 10.24
N ILE A 700 -35.51 -43.25 11.09
CA ILE A 700 -34.14 -43.60 10.70
C ILE A 700 -33.87 -45.12 10.85
N GLY A 701 -34.64 -45.79 11.71
CA GLY A 701 -34.44 -47.20 12.08
C GLY A 701 -33.70 -47.35 13.40
N PHE A 702 -34.30 -48.11 14.32
CA PHE A 702 -33.79 -48.27 15.69
C PHE A 702 -32.42 -48.98 15.73
N ASP A 703 -32.15 -49.85 14.76
CA ASP A 703 -30.95 -50.68 14.60
C ASP A 703 -29.89 -50.05 13.67
N ARG A 704 -30.14 -48.84 13.15
CA ARG A 704 -29.16 -48.06 12.39
C ARG A 704 -27.89 -47.88 13.22
N LYS A 705 -26.76 -48.34 12.70
CA LYS A 705 -25.46 -48.15 13.36
C LYS A 705 -25.02 -46.69 13.26
N VAL A 706 -24.66 -46.10 14.39
CA VAL A 706 -24.07 -44.76 14.48
C VAL A 706 -22.76 -44.80 15.28
N VAL A 707 -21.78 -44.00 14.86
CA VAL A 707 -20.51 -43.82 15.57
C VAL A 707 -20.62 -42.60 16.45
N VAL A 708 -20.49 -42.77 17.75
CA VAL A 708 -20.63 -41.70 18.74
C VAL A 708 -19.38 -41.58 19.60
N HIS A 709 -19.17 -40.39 20.13
CA HIS A 709 -18.17 -40.12 21.14
C HIS A 709 -18.80 -40.46 22.49
N SER A 710 -18.13 -41.28 23.30
CA SER A 710 -18.58 -41.68 24.63
C SER A 710 -17.52 -41.29 25.65
N THR A 711 -17.93 -40.58 26.69
CA THR A 711 -17.05 -40.19 27.80
C THR A 711 -17.73 -40.37 29.15
N GLN A 712 -16.92 -40.42 30.22
CA GLN A 712 -17.41 -40.33 31.61
C GLN A 712 -17.29 -38.88 32.15
N ASN A 713 -16.50 -38.03 31.46
CA ASN A 713 -16.24 -36.65 31.84
C ASN A 713 -17.36 -35.72 31.37
N GLU A 714 -17.59 -34.61 32.08
CA GLU A 714 -18.56 -33.58 31.66
C GLU A 714 -18.12 -32.86 30.39
N THR A 715 -16.81 -32.66 30.23
CA THR A 715 -16.21 -32.00 29.07
C THR A 715 -15.34 -32.99 28.30
N MET A 716 -15.54 -33.07 26.98
CA MET A 716 -14.64 -33.82 26.10
C MET A 716 -13.40 -33.00 25.76
N ASP A 717 -12.27 -33.68 25.59
CA ASP A 717 -10.98 -33.10 25.21
C ASP A 717 -10.40 -33.88 24.02
N PHE A 718 -10.30 -33.21 22.87
CA PHE A 718 -9.79 -33.81 21.64
C PHE A 718 -8.31 -34.15 21.69
N LYS A 719 -7.51 -33.35 22.39
CA LYS A 719 -6.05 -33.52 22.45
C LYS A 719 -5.69 -34.64 23.41
N ASN A 720 -6.31 -34.65 24.60
CA ASN A 720 -6.07 -35.70 25.60
C ASN A 720 -6.88 -36.98 25.34
N LYS A 721 -7.79 -36.97 24.33
CA LYS A 721 -8.60 -38.13 23.92
C LYS A 721 -9.33 -38.78 25.10
N ASN A 722 -9.97 -37.98 25.94
CA ASN A 722 -10.70 -38.46 27.13
C ASN A 722 -12.08 -39.09 26.82
N PHE A 723 -12.28 -39.56 25.59
CA PHE A 723 -13.49 -40.17 25.07
C PHE A 723 -13.13 -41.32 24.12
N ASN A 724 -14.10 -42.20 23.88
CA ASN A 724 -13.97 -43.32 22.94
C ASN A 724 -14.95 -43.17 21.79
N TYR A 725 -14.57 -43.63 20.60
CA TYR A 725 -15.51 -43.84 19.50
C TYR A 725 -16.23 -45.18 19.70
N VAL A 726 -17.55 -45.15 19.80
CA VAL A 726 -18.39 -46.34 20.02
C VAL A 726 -19.41 -46.44 18.91
N THR A 727 -19.46 -47.58 18.24
CA THR A 727 -20.54 -47.90 17.30
C THR A 727 -21.67 -48.57 18.06
N GLN A 728 -22.87 -48.00 18.01
CA GLN A 728 -24.06 -48.58 18.64
C GLN A 728 -25.32 -48.35 17.80
N ASP A 729 -26.40 -49.01 18.17
CA ASP A 729 -27.71 -48.82 17.55
C ASP A 729 -28.27 -47.44 17.90
N LEU A 730 -28.84 -46.75 16.91
CA LEU A 730 -29.41 -45.41 17.08
C LEU A 730 -30.45 -45.38 18.20
N GLY A 731 -31.29 -46.41 18.30
CA GLY A 731 -32.30 -46.51 19.36
C GLY A 731 -31.68 -46.52 20.76
N ALA A 732 -30.66 -47.35 20.96
CA ALA A 732 -29.92 -47.41 22.22
C ALA A 732 -29.20 -46.09 22.52
N PHE A 733 -28.58 -45.46 21.51
CA PHE A 733 -27.94 -44.16 21.66
C PHE A 733 -28.93 -43.07 22.12
N LEU A 734 -30.11 -42.98 21.48
CA LEU A 734 -31.13 -41.98 21.83
C LEU A 734 -31.69 -42.20 23.24
N ASP A 735 -31.91 -43.45 23.64
CA ASP A 735 -32.36 -43.78 25.01
C ASP A 735 -31.30 -43.44 26.05
N ASN A 736 -30.04 -43.78 25.77
CA ASN A 736 -28.93 -43.47 26.67
C ASN A 736 -28.74 -41.95 26.82
N CYS A 737 -28.78 -41.18 25.74
CA CYS A 737 -28.72 -39.72 25.81
C CYS A 737 -29.88 -39.11 26.62
N ALA A 738 -31.10 -39.59 26.42
CA ALA A 738 -32.27 -39.16 27.20
C ALA A 738 -32.16 -39.57 28.69
N GLY A 739 -31.52 -40.71 28.97
CA GLY A 739 -31.15 -41.16 30.31
C GLY A 739 -29.96 -40.43 30.94
N GLY A 740 -29.40 -39.41 30.27
CA GLY A 740 -28.29 -38.59 30.79
C GLY A 740 -26.89 -39.13 30.51
N ALA A 741 -26.74 -40.13 29.63
CA ALA A 741 -25.42 -40.60 29.22
C ALA A 741 -24.68 -39.52 28.41
N LYS A 742 -23.39 -39.35 28.71
CA LYS A 742 -22.52 -38.35 28.08
C LYS A 742 -22.00 -38.85 26.73
N LEU A 743 -22.91 -38.84 25.76
CA LEU A 743 -22.68 -39.31 24.40
C LEU A 743 -22.87 -38.16 23.41
N TYR A 744 -22.09 -38.17 22.33
CA TYR A 744 -22.14 -37.14 21.29
C TYR A 744 -22.00 -37.73 19.89
N LEU A 745 -22.98 -37.46 19.04
CA LEU A 745 -23.00 -37.79 17.62
C LEU A 745 -22.74 -36.52 16.80
N ARG A 746 -21.76 -36.62 15.90
CA ARG A 746 -21.64 -35.79 14.70
C ARG A 746 -21.76 -36.74 13.52
N SER A 747 -22.74 -36.54 12.64
CA SER A 747 -22.86 -37.39 11.46
C SER A 747 -21.66 -37.27 10.53
N LEU A 748 -21.43 -38.35 9.78
CA LEU A 748 -20.45 -38.45 8.70
C LEU A 748 -21.17 -38.96 7.45
N SER A 749 -20.55 -38.79 6.27
CA SER A 749 -21.07 -39.36 5.04
C SER A 749 -21.30 -40.86 5.19
N ARG A 750 -22.50 -41.33 4.83
CA ARG A 750 -22.91 -42.73 4.89
C ARG A 750 -22.03 -43.62 4.03
N ASN A 751 -21.70 -43.13 2.83
CA ASN A 751 -21.06 -43.93 1.79
C ASN A 751 -19.54 -43.75 1.78
N ALA A 752 -19.04 -42.56 2.14
CA ALA A 752 -17.61 -42.28 2.11
C ALA A 752 -17.16 -41.30 3.21
N PRO A 753 -17.16 -41.73 4.49
CA PRO A 753 -16.82 -40.88 5.65
C PRO A 753 -15.45 -40.19 5.59
N SER A 754 -14.50 -40.74 4.83
CA SER A 754 -13.14 -40.21 4.68
C SER A 754 -12.94 -39.37 3.41
N ASP A 755 -13.90 -39.38 2.49
CA ASP A 755 -13.77 -38.76 1.16
C ASP A 755 -14.81 -37.69 0.87
N GLN A 756 -16.00 -37.77 1.49
CA GLN A 756 -17.11 -36.87 1.21
C GLN A 756 -17.60 -36.18 2.49
N PRO A 757 -17.88 -34.87 2.44
CA PRO A 757 -18.57 -34.19 3.52
C PRO A 757 -19.95 -34.81 3.75
N THR A 758 -20.41 -34.80 5.00
CA THR A 758 -21.77 -35.27 5.33
C THR A 758 -22.82 -34.30 4.79
N ASN A 759 -23.90 -34.84 4.27
CA ASN A 759 -25.07 -34.09 3.84
C ASN A 759 -26.32 -34.75 4.42
N LEU A 760 -27.10 -34.00 5.21
CA LEU A 760 -28.32 -34.50 5.85
C LEU A 760 -29.26 -35.18 4.84
N ALA A 761 -29.43 -34.61 3.65
CA ALA A 761 -30.31 -35.14 2.61
C ALA A 761 -29.85 -36.49 2.06
N ASP A 762 -28.52 -36.69 1.97
CA ASP A 762 -27.95 -37.94 1.43
C ASP A 762 -27.80 -39.01 2.52
N ASP A 763 -27.46 -38.58 3.74
CA ASP A 763 -27.07 -39.48 4.84
C ASP A 763 -28.24 -39.92 5.72
N TYR A 764 -29.28 -39.08 5.80
CA TYR A 764 -30.53 -39.28 6.56
C TYR A 764 -31.76 -38.82 5.73
N PRO A 765 -31.96 -39.35 4.51
CA PRO A 765 -33.06 -38.94 3.63
C PRO A 765 -34.45 -39.10 4.27
N GLU A 766 -34.57 -40.03 5.22
CA GLU A 766 -35.82 -40.36 5.91
C GLU A 766 -36.36 -39.21 6.79
N ILE A 767 -35.47 -38.31 7.25
CA ILE A 767 -35.82 -37.14 8.08
C ILE A 767 -35.45 -35.82 7.43
N ALA A 768 -34.82 -35.84 6.24
CA ALA A 768 -34.31 -34.65 5.59
C ALA A 768 -35.42 -33.67 5.20
N ALA A 769 -36.58 -34.17 4.78
CA ALA A 769 -37.73 -33.35 4.42
C ALA A 769 -38.38 -32.62 5.62
N ASP A 770 -38.04 -33.02 6.85
CA ASP A 770 -38.55 -32.35 8.06
C ASP A 770 -37.78 -31.08 8.39
N PHE A 771 -36.57 -30.93 7.85
CA PHE A 771 -35.68 -29.81 8.11
C PHE A 771 -35.55 -28.97 6.85
N GLU A 772 -35.89 -27.69 6.97
CA GLU A 772 -35.72 -26.71 5.91
C GLU A 772 -34.91 -25.54 6.45
N LEU A 773 -34.10 -24.88 5.61
CA LEU A 773 -33.46 -23.64 6.01
C LEU A 773 -34.33 -22.48 5.49
N PRO A 774 -34.65 -21.46 6.30
CA PRO A 774 -35.43 -20.32 5.85
C PRO A 774 -34.86 -19.69 4.58
N GLY A 775 -35.73 -19.26 3.67
CA GLY A 775 -35.34 -18.74 2.35
C GLY A 775 -34.44 -17.49 2.43
N GLU A 776 -34.53 -16.73 3.52
CA GLU A 776 -33.65 -15.60 3.83
C GLU A 776 -32.18 -16.01 3.94
N LEU A 777 -31.89 -17.29 4.20
CA LEU A 777 -30.54 -17.84 4.33
C LEU A 777 -30.10 -18.63 3.08
N ILE A 778 -30.71 -18.37 1.91
CA ILE A 778 -30.40 -19.09 0.66
C ILE A 778 -28.90 -19.09 0.30
N TYR A 779 -28.18 -18.02 0.65
CA TYR A 779 -26.72 -17.91 0.48
C TYR A 779 -25.95 -19.09 1.10
N VAL A 780 -26.43 -19.62 2.23
CA VAL A 780 -25.84 -20.78 2.92
C VAL A 780 -25.94 -22.03 2.03
N VAL A 781 -27.08 -22.22 1.35
CA VAL A 781 -27.36 -23.37 0.50
C VAL A 781 -26.58 -23.27 -0.81
N GLU A 782 -26.52 -22.09 -1.41
CA GLU A 782 -25.75 -21.85 -2.65
C GLU A 782 -24.25 -22.11 -2.49
N ASN A 783 -23.73 -21.92 -1.26
CA ASN A 783 -22.33 -22.10 -0.93
C ASN A 783 -22.07 -23.34 -0.04
N LEU A 784 -23.01 -24.28 -0.01
CA LEU A 784 -22.99 -25.43 0.89
C LEU A 784 -21.70 -26.26 0.78
N HIS A 785 -21.14 -26.61 1.94
CA HIS A 785 -20.06 -27.57 2.07
C HIS A 785 -20.51 -28.87 2.74
N SER A 786 -21.17 -28.78 3.89
CA SER A 786 -21.65 -29.97 4.64
C SER A 786 -22.82 -29.62 5.56
N SER A 787 -23.68 -30.59 5.89
CA SER A 787 -24.82 -30.41 6.80
C SER A 787 -24.90 -31.51 7.89
N PRO A 788 -23.94 -31.56 8.84
CA PRO A 788 -23.95 -32.57 9.89
C PRO A 788 -25.14 -32.49 10.86
N LEU A 789 -25.77 -33.65 11.10
CA LEU A 789 -26.66 -33.88 12.24
C LEU A 789 -25.85 -33.99 13.53
N ARG A 790 -26.27 -33.26 14.57
CA ARG A 790 -25.64 -33.19 15.89
C ARG A 790 -26.64 -33.66 16.95
N ILE A 791 -26.35 -34.74 17.66
CA ILE A 791 -27.17 -35.22 18.78
C ILE A 791 -26.26 -35.43 19.99
N SER A 792 -26.64 -34.90 21.14
CA SER A 792 -25.81 -35.00 22.35
C SER A 792 -26.64 -35.20 23.60
N GLY A 793 -26.18 -36.06 24.51
CA GLY A 793 -26.59 -36.03 25.92
C GLY A 793 -25.96 -34.85 26.66
N PRO A 794 -25.93 -34.84 28.00
CA PRO A 794 -25.38 -33.73 28.80
C PRO A 794 -23.85 -33.75 28.82
N VAL A 795 -23.23 -33.43 27.68
CA VAL A 795 -21.77 -33.41 27.48
C VAL A 795 -21.34 -32.14 26.75
N THR A 796 -20.27 -31.52 27.23
CA THR A 796 -19.68 -30.31 26.66
C THR A 796 -18.66 -30.66 25.58
N MET A 797 -18.77 -30.00 24.42
CA MET A 797 -17.81 -30.10 23.33
C MET A 797 -16.51 -29.36 23.66
N TRP A 798 -15.36 -29.89 23.25
CA TRP A 798 -14.09 -29.16 23.37
C TRP A 798 -14.14 -27.81 22.63
N LEU A 799 -13.30 -26.89 23.07
CA LEU A 799 -13.08 -25.61 22.40
C LEU A 799 -12.40 -25.85 21.03
N HIS A 800 -12.99 -25.34 19.95
CA HIS A 800 -12.46 -25.50 18.59
C HIS A 800 -12.81 -24.29 17.73
N TYR A 801 -12.21 -24.19 16.56
CA TYR A 801 -12.69 -23.33 15.49
C TYR A 801 -12.82 -24.14 14.21
N ASP A 802 -13.66 -23.65 13.31
CA ASP A 802 -13.78 -24.16 11.96
C ASP A 802 -13.27 -23.11 10.98
N VAL A 803 -12.70 -23.53 9.86
CA VAL A 803 -12.16 -22.62 8.84
C VAL A 803 -13.29 -22.04 7.98
N MET A 804 -14.37 -22.80 7.80
CA MET A 804 -15.57 -22.36 7.10
C MET A 804 -16.56 -21.68 8.03
N ALA A 805 -17.35 -20.77 7.48
CA ALA A 805 -18.53 -20.23 8.14
C ALA A 805 -19.59 -21.33 8.34
N ASN A 806 -20.41 -21.21 9.38
CA ASN A 806 -21.53 -22.14 9.56
C ASN A 806 -22.77 -21.50 10.20
N VAL A 807 -23.91 -22.16 10.03
CA VAL A 807 -25.14 -21.87 10.77
C VAL A 807 -25.56 -23.09 11.58
N LEU A 808 -25.71 -22.91 12.89
CA LEU A 808 -26.16 -23.94 13.82
C LEU A 808 -27.65 -23.78 14.10
N CYS A 809 -28.47 -24.65 13.54
CA CYS A 809 -29.92 -24.68 13.71
C CYS A 809 -30.28 -25.60 14.88
N GLN A 810 -30.81 -25.04 15.96
CA GLN A 810 -31.17 -25.77 17.15
C GLN A 810 -32.58 -26.37 16.99
N VAL A 811 -32.68 -27.70 16.94
CA VAL A 811 -33.97 -28.38 16.68
C VAL A 811 -34.67 -28.76 17.98
N ARG A 812 -33.93 -29.30 18.96
CA ARG A 812 -34.49 -29.78 20.23
C ARG A 812 -33.52 -29.59 21.38
N GLY A 813 -34.07 -29.28 22.56
CA GLY A 813 -33.31 -28.98 23.77
C GLY A 813 -32.67 -27.59 23.70
N ARG A 814 -31.96 -27.21 24.76
CA ARG A 814 -31.28 -25.91 24.86
C ARG A 814 -29.77 -26.07 24.93
N LYS A 815 -29.04 -25.15 24.29
CA LYS A 815 -27.59 -25.21 24.18
C LYS A 815 -26.97 -23.85 24.48
N ARG A 816 -26.07 -23.81 25.45
CA ARG A 816 -25.23 -22.65 25.75
C ARG A 816 -23.98 -22.71 24.90
N LEU A 817 -23.68 -21.63 24.19
CA LEU A 817 -22.45 -21.49 23.42
C LEU A 817 -21.61 -20.35 23.96
N LEU A 818 -20.30 -20.59 24.03
CA LEU A 818 -19.30 -19.54 24.22
C LEU A 818 -18.48 -19.43 22.94
N LEU A 819 -18.35 -18.21 22.44
CA LEU A 819 -17.66 -17.85 21.21
C LEU A 819 -16.58 -16.82 21.52
N TYR A 820 -15.48 -16.86 20.78
CA TYR A 820 -14.38 -15.90 20.86
C TYR A 820 -14.00 -15.46 19.45
N PRO A 821 -13.74 -14.15 19.25
CA PRO A 821 -13.30 -13.66 17.96
C PRO A 821 -11.93 -14.27 17.59
N PRO A 822 -11.60 -14.39 16.29
CA PRO A 822 -10.31 -14.92 15.84
C PRO A 822 -9.09 -14.20 16.45
N SER A 823 -9.24 -12.92 16.84
CA SER A 823 -8.19 -12.14 17.52
C SER A 823 -7.74 -12.73 18.86
N ASP A 824 -8.58 -13.56 19.50
CA ASP A 824 -8.30 -14.13 20.81
C ASP A 824 -7.52 -15.45 20.74
N VAL A 825 -7.25 -16.00 19.55
CA VAL A 825 -6.69 -17.34 19.37
C VAL A 825 -5.38 -17.56 20.15
N SER A 826 -4.55 -16.53 20.31
CA SER A 826 -3.28 -16.59 21.07
C SER A 826 -3.47 -16.82 22.57
N HIS A 827 -4.67 -16.57 23.09
CA HIS A 827 -5.02 -16.71 24.51
C HIS A 827 -5.70 -18.04 24.84
N LEU A 828 -6.14 -18.78 23.82
CA LEU A 828 -7.03 -19.93 23.97
C LEU A 828 -6.32 -21.29 23.89
N GLY A 829 -4.98 -21.30 23.83
CA GLY A 829 -4.17 -22.51 24.04
C GLY A 829 -4.20 -23.51 22.88
N PHE A 830 -4.25 -23.03 21.63
CA PHE A 830 -4.15 -23.87 20.44
C PHE A 830 -2.69 -24.22 20.13
N ASP A 831 -2.42 -25.50 19.86
CA ASP A 831 -1.12 -25.93 19.31
C ASP A 831 -1.00 -25.54 17.82
N ALA A 832 0.23 -25.46 17.31
CA ALA A 832 0.47 -25.16 15.90
C ALA A 832 -0.18 -26.19 14.97
N GLY A 833 -1.05 -25.72 14.06
CA GLY A 833 -1.81 -26.57 13.13
C GLY A 833 -2.92 -27.40 13.79
N ALA A 834 -3.27 -27.13 15.06
CA ALA A 834 -4.43 -27.72 15.70
C ALA A 834 -5.65 -26.79 15.59
N SER A 835 -6.82 -27.39 15.35
CA SER A 835 -8.12 -26.69 15.35
C SER A 835 -8.90 -26.90 16.64
N SER A 836 -8.29 -27.47 17.68
CA SER A 836 -8.91 -27.70 18.98
C SER A 836 -7.96 -27.40 20.14
N SER A 837 -8.53 -26.97 21.27
CA SER A 837 -7.82 -26.66 22.51
C SER A 837 -8.34 -27.54 23.66
N SER A 838 -7.44 -27.89 24.59
CA SER A 838 -7.78 -28.59 25.84
C SER A 838 -8.34 -27.67 26.93
N LEU A 839 -8.47 -26.37 26.65
CA LEU A 839 -8.94 -25.41 27.63
C LEU A 839 -10.46 -25.56 27.86
N ASP A 840 -10.84 -25.83 29.11
CA ASP A 840 -12.24 -25.74 29.54
C ASP A 840 -12.58 -24.29 29.92
N VAL A 841 -13.28 -23.60 29.03
CA VAL A 841 -13.69 -22.20 29.21
C VAL A 841 -14.97 -22.05 30.03
N PHE A 842 -15.73 -23.12 30.26
CA PHE A 842 -16.87 -23.11 31.18
C PHE A 842 -16.43 -23.30 32.63
N ASN A 843 -15.31 -24.00 32.85
CA ASN A 843 -14.71 -24.22 34.17
C ASN A 843 -13.21 -23.93 34.18
N VAL A 844 -12.85 -22.64 34.12
CA VAL A 844 -11.46 -22.19 34.04
C VAL A 844 -10.74 -22.38 35.39
N ALA A 845 -9.72 -23.24 35.39
CA ALA A 845 -8.81 -23.42 36.52
C ALA A 845 -8.09 -22.09 36.89
N PRO A 846 -7.88 -21.77 38.19
CA PRO A 846 -7.29 -20.50 38.62
C PRO A 846 -5.96 -20.15 37.92
N ALA A 847 -5.08 -21.13 37.71
CA ALA A 847 -3.79 -20.94 37.06
C ALA A 847 -3.89 -20.50 35.59
N MET A 848 -5.01 -20.81 34.93
CA MET A 848 -5.24 -20.49 33.52
C MET A 848 -5.92 -19.13 33.32
N ARG A 849 -6.51 -18.54 34.38
CA ARG A 849 -7.25 -17.27 34.28
C ARG A 849 -6.42 -16.14 33.70
N LYS A 850 -5.13 -16.07 34.06
CA LYS A 850 -4.18 -15.06 33.56
C LYS A 850 -4.06 -15.03 32.03
N HIS A 851 -4.30 -16.16 31.34
CA HIS A 851 -4.22 -16.21 29.89
C HIS A 851 -5.50 -15.69 29.23
N LEU A 852 -6.63 -15.73 29.94
CA LEU A 852 -7.96 -15.41 29.43
C LEU A 852 -8.47 -14.02 29.80
N VAL A 853 -7.78 -13.29 30.68
CA VAL A 853 -8.17 -11.92 31.08
C VAL A 853 -8.27 -10.94 29.91
N ASN A 854 -7.54 -11.19 28.82
CA ASN A 854 -7.52 -10.34 27.62
C ASN A 854 -8.39 -10.89 26.48
N THR A 855 -9.28 -11.84 26.77
CA THR A 855 -10.24 -12.36 25.79
C THR A 855 -11.51 -11.52 25.75
N HIS A 856 -12.28 -11.66 24.68
CA HIS A 856 -13.52 -10.98 24.38
C HIS A 856 -14.62 -12.04 24.15
N PRO A 857 -15.05 -12.77 25.20
CA PRO A 857 -16.03 -13.82 25.06
C PRO A 857 -17.40 -13.29 24.63
N TYR A 858 -18.10 -14.09 23.83
CA TYR A 858 -19.48 -13.92 23.42
C TYR A 858 -20.30 -15.12 23.86
N GLU A 859 -21.56 -14.91 24.22
CA GLU A 859 -22.45 -15.97 24.71
C GLU A 859 -23.81 -15.95 24.03
N ALA A 860 -24.31 -17.14 23.69
CA ALA A 860 -25.69 -17.38 23.29
C ALA A 860 -26.27 -18.60 24.02
N ILE A 861 -27.58 -18.56 24.28
CA ILE A 861 -28.38 -19.73 24.62
C ILE A 861 -29.37 -19.92 23.48
N LEU A 862 -29.28 -21.06 22.78
CA LEU A 862 -30.16 -21.39 21.67
C LEU A 862 -31.36 -22.20 22.15
N GLU A 863 -32.54 -21.75 21.77
CA GLU A 863 -33.82 -22.44 21.96
C GLU A 863 -34.21 -23.22 20.69
N PRO A 864 -35.13 -24.20 20.78
CA PRO A 864 -35.67 -24.85 19.60
C PRO A 864 -36.22 -23.84 18.57
N GLY A 865 -35.73 -23.90 17.34
CA GLY A 865 -36.03 -22.96 16.26
C GLY A 865 -34.95 -21.88 16.04
N ASP A 866 -34.05 -21.65 17.00
CA ASP A 866 -32.99 -20.65 16.84
C ASP A 866 -31.92 -21.11 15.83
N ILE A 867 -31.41 -20.16 15.04
CA ILE A 867 -30.30 -20.36 14.10
C ILE A 867 -29.16 -19.43 14.49
N LEU A 868 -28.02 -19.98 14.88
CA LEU A 868 -26.82 -19.19 15.17
C LEU A 868 -25.89 -19.15 13.98
N PHE A 869 -25.61 -17.97 13.44
CA PHE A 869 -24.51 -17.76 12.51
C PHE A 869 -23.17 -17.71 13.26
N ILE A 870 -22.23 -18.55 12.86
CA ILE A 870 -20.85 -18.60 13.35
C ILE A 870 -19.93 -18.23 12.16
N PRO A 871 -19.30 -17.05 12.18
CA PRO A 871 -18.38 -16.63 11.12
C PRO A 871 -17.12 -17.51 11.08
N PRO A 872 -16.35 -17.53 9.97
CA PRO A 872 -15.19 -18.40 9.86
C PRO A 872 -14.15 -18.05 10.93
N MET A 873 -13.44 -19.08 11.42
CA MET A 873 -12.37 -18.98 12.42
C MET A 873 -12.81 -18.50 13.81
N TRP A 874 -14.10 -18.25 14.05
CA TRP A 874 -14.60 -17.98 15.40
C TRP A 874 -14.44 -19.23 16.27
N VAL A 875 -13.71 -19.06 17.37
CA VAL A 875 -13.45 -20.15 18.31
C VAL A 875 -14.70 -20.34 19.16
N HIS A 876 -15.20 -21.56 19.27
CA HIS A 876 -16.45 -21.84 19.95
C HIS A 876 -16.47 -23.19 20.67
N THR A 877 -17.31 -23.26 21.69
CA THR A 877 -17.68 -24.48 22.40
C THR A 877 -19.17 -24.44 22.70
N ALA A 878 -19.77 -25.61 22.92
CA ALA A 878 -21.17 -25.73 23.24
C ALA A 878 -21.43 -26.76 24.34
N ALA A 879 -22.32 -26.40 25.26
CA ALA A 879 -22.78 -27.22 26.36
C ALA A 879 -24.31 -27.27 26.37
N PRO A 880 -24.94 -28.45 26.29
CA PRO A 880 -26.38 -28.59 26.53
C PRO A 880 -26.72 -28.10 27.94
N THR A 881 -27.75 -27.25 28.06
CA THR A 881 -28.17 -26.75 29.38
C THR A 881 -29.22 -27.65 30.02
N GLU A 882 -29.93 -28.45 29.21
CA GLU A 882 -31.01 -29.34 29.66
C GLU A 882 -30.99 -30.65 28.86
N GLY A 883 -30.72 -31.76 29.54
CA GLY A 883 -30.89 -33.12 29.00
C GLY A 883 -30.21 -33.36 27.65
N MET A 884 -30.97 -33.92 26.71
CA MET A 884 -30.51 -34.22 25.35
C MET A 884 -30.79 -33.05 24.39
N SER A 885 -29.85 -32.77 23.50
CA SER A 885 -29.98 -31.75 22.45
C SER A 885 -29.84 -32.35 21.05
N VAL A 886 -30.63 -31.82 20.11
CA VAL A 886 -30.53 -32.12 18.67
C VAL A 886 -30.38 -30.80 17.90
N ALA A 887 -29.45 -30.76 16.97
CA ALA A 887 -29.23 -29.63 16.07
C ALA A 887 -28.75 -30.11 14.70
N VAL A 888 -28.97 -29.28 13.68
CA VAL A 888 -28.36 -29.43 12.36
C VAL A 888 -27.40 -28.27 12.19
N ASN A 889 -26.14 -28.55 11.89
CA ASN A 889 -25.17 -27.52 11.57
C ASN A 889 -24.92 -27.52 10.05
N ILE A 890 -24.85 -26.37 9.40
CA ILE A 890 -24.61 -26.24 7.96
C ILE A 890 -23.37 -25.40 7.74
N PHE A 891 -22.33 -26.00 7.18
CA PHE A 891 -21.08 -25.34 6.79
C PHE A 891 -21.16 -24.87 5.35
N PHE A 892 -20.63 -23.69 5.07
CA PHE A 892 -20.60 -23.11 3.73
C PHE A 892 -19.32 -22.29 3.49
N ARG A 893 -18.93 -22.17 2.22
CA ARG A 893 -17.76 -21.40 1.81
C ARG A 893 -18.11 -19.92 1.71
N ASN A 894 -17.34 -19.06 2.36
CA ASN A 894 -17.54 -17.60 2.30
C ASN A 894 -16.27 -16.83 1.92
N LEU A 895 -15.14 -17.52 1.72
CA LEU A 895 -13.90 -16.95 1.20
C LEU A 895 -13.74 -17.33 -0.28
N GLN A 896 -12.95 -16.56 -1.03
CA GLN A 896 -12.63 -16.89 -2.43
C GLN A 896 -12.03 -18.30 -2.54
N GLN A 897 -12.42 -19.06 -3.58
CA GLN A 897 -12.08 -20.48 -3.73
C GLN A 897 -10.56 -20.76 -3.70
N ASN A 898 -9.73 -19.83 -4.16
CA ASN A 898 -8.27 -19.89 -4.15
C ASN A 898 -7.62 -19.70 -2.75
N THR A 899 -8.41 -19.32 -1.74
CA THR A 899 -7.96 -19.09 -0.36
C THR A 899 -7.85 -20.40 0.43
N TYR A 900 -8.78 -21.33 0.19
CA TYR A 900 -8.77 -22.66 0.81
C TYR A 900 -7.59 -23.51 0.33
N ALA A 901 -7.06 -24.38 1.18
CA ALA A 901 -5.96 -25.26 0.80
C ALA A 901 -6.39 -26.29 -0.27
N ALA A 902 -5.52 -26.53 -1.24
CA ALA A 902 -5.77 -27.52 -2.29
C ALA A 902 -5.81 -28.94 -1.71
N GLY A 903 -6.81 -29.72 -2.11
CA GLY A 903 -7.01 -31.11 -1.68
C GLY A 903 -8.31 -31.30 -0.88
N ARG A 904 -8.45 -32.48 -0.27
CA ARG A 904 -9.68 -32.85 0.44
C ARG A 904 -9.77 -32.13 1.79
N ASP A 905 -10.95 -31.57 2.07
CA ASP A 905 -11.39 -31.15 3.40
C ASP A 905 -12.83 -31.66 3.56
N VAL A 906 -13.00 -32.68 4.39
CA VAL A 906 -14.30 -33.34 4.64
C VAL A 906 -15.02 -32.69 5.82
N TYR A 907 -14.27 -32.00 6.69
CA TYR A 907 -14.75 -31.55 7.98
C TYR A 907 -14.94 -30.04 8.09
N GLY A 908 -14.40 -29.27 7.14
CA GLY A 908 -14.44 -27.81 7.12
C GLY A 908 -13.40 -27.13 8.03
N ASN A 909 -12.38 -27.87 8.46
CA ASN A 909 -11.40 -27.44 9.46
C ASN A 909 -9.95 -27.48 8.97
N ARG A 910 -9.72 -27.72 7.66
CA ARG A 910 -8.38 -27.69 7.11
C ARG A 910 -7.91 -26.24 6.97
N ASP A 911 -6.71 -25.97 7.48
CA ASP A 911 -6.09 -24.66 7.42
C ASP A 911 -6.10 -24.03 6.02
N LEU A 912 -6.18 -22.70 5.96
CA LEU A 912 -6.09 -21.97 4.70
C LEU A 912 -4.74 -22.21 4.02
N GLY A 913 -4.73 -22.19 2.67
CA GLY A 913 -3.53 -22.51 1.89
C GLY A 913 -2.35 -21.60 2.19
N ALA A 914 -2.62 -20.34 2.57
CA ALA A 914 -1.59 -19.40 3.01
C ALA A 914 -0.88 -19.83 4.31
N TYR A 915 -1.63 -20.33 5.30
CA TYR A 915 -1.06 -20.81 6.55
C TYR A 915 -0.26 -22.11 6.35
N GLU A 916 -0.77 -23.07 5.56
CA GLU A 916 -0.02 -24.29 5.22
C GLU A 916 1.32 -23.99 4.53
N ARG A 917 1.37 -23.01 3.62
CA ARG A 917 2.62 -22.54 3.00
C ARG A 917 3.52 -21.85 4.02
N GLY A 918 2.96 -20.96 4.84
CA GLY A 918 3.70 -20.26 5.89
C GLY A 918 4.39 -21.20 6.87
N ARG A 919 3.77 -22.33 7.25
CA ARG A 919 4.40 -23.36 8.09
C ARG A 919 5.64 -23.97 7.43
N LYS A 920 5.59 -24.25 6.13
CA LYS A 920 6.75 -24.75 5.37
C LYS A 920 7.86 -23.70 5.28
N ASP A 921 7.49 -22.43 5.17
CA ASP A 921 8.46 -21.33 5.15
C ASP A 921 9.11 -21.14 6.53
N ILE A 922 8.37 -21.30 7.64
CA ILE A 922 8.94 -21.33 9.00
C ILE A 922 9.98 -22.45 9.11
N GLU A 923 9.68 -23.66 8.64
CA GLU A 923 10.65 -24.76 8.63
C GLU A 923 11.91 -24.43 7.81
N ARG A 924 11.75 -23.75 6.66
CA ARG A 924 12.88 -23.31 5.83
C ARG A 924 13.72 -22.23 6.52
N ILE A 925 13.06 -21.28 7.19
CA ILE A 925 13.72 -20.24 7.98
C ILE A 925 14.54 -20.91 9.08
N VAL A 926 13.94 -21.75 9.91
CA VAL A 926 14.65 -22.45 11.00
C VAL A 926 15.87 -23.22 10.48
N LYS A 927 15.70 -24.02 9.41
CA LYS A 927 16.81 -24.77 8.78
C LYS A 927 17.95 -23.90 8.28
N SER A 928 17.69 -22.65 7.89
CA SER A 928 18.75 -21.75 7.43
C SER A 928 19.73 -21.34 8.55
N PHE A 929 19.37 -21.55 9.82
CA PHE A 929 20.22 -21.29 10.99
C PHE A 929 20.92 -22.55 11.54
N ASP A 930 20.77 -23.73 10.91
CA ASP A 930 21.31 -25.00 11.41
C ASP A 930 22.86 -25.01 11.52
N ASN A 931 23.54 -24.17 10.73
CA ASN A 931 25.01 -24.06 10.71
C ASN A 931 25.58 -23.06 11.72
N LEU A 932 24.74 -22.42 12.54
CA LEU A 932 25.16 -21.45 13.56
C LEU A 932 25.14 -22.06 14.96
N PRO A 933 25.92 -21.54 15.92
CA PRO A 933 25.81 -21.91 17.33
C PRO A 933 24.38 -21.74 17.86
N ALA A 934 23.93 -22.66 18.73
CA ALA A 934 22.54 -22.74 19.18
C ALA A 934 22.03 -21.47 19.89
N ASP A 935 22.91 -20.78 20.62
CA ASP A 935 22.64 -19.50 21.27
C ASP A 935 22.43 -18.36 20.26
N VAL A 936 23.24 -18.34 19.19
CA VAL A 936 23.10 -17.38 18.08
C VAL A 936 21.84 -17.65 17.26
N SER A 937 21.59 -18.91 16.91
CA SER A 937 20.37 -19.32 16.20
C SER A 937 19.13 -18.97 17.02
N GLY A 938 19.14 -19.30 18.32
CA GLY A 938 18.05 -18.97 19.25
C GLY A 938 17.78 -17.47 19.30
N PHE A 939 18.83 -16.65 19.46
CA PHE A 939 18.70 -15.19 19.49
C PHE A 939 18.04 -14.61 18.23
N TYR A 940 18.48 -15.03 17.05
CA TYR A 940 17.92 -14.49 15.80
C TYR A 940 16.54 -15.05 15.48
N LEU A 941 16.26 -16.32 15.79
CA LEU A 941 14.94 -16.90 15.61
C LEU A 941 13.90 -16.25 16.54
N GLU A 942 14.27 -15.92 17.78
CA GLU A 942 13.41 -15.17 18.70
C GLU A 942 13.11 -13.75 18.19
N ARG A 943 14.12 -13.08 17.62
CA ARG A 943 13.90 -11.77 16.98
C ARG A 943 12.97 -11.85 15.78
N LEU A 944 13.16 -12.83 14.89
CA LEU A 944 12.26 -13.04 13.75
C LEU A 944 10.82 -13.37 14.19
N ALA A 945 10.67 -14.16 15.26
CA ALA A 945 9.37 -14.46 15.83
C ALA A 945 8.67 -13.19 16.36
N ASN A 946 9.42 -12.31 17.05
CA ASN A 946 8.89 -11.04 17.54
C ASN A 946 8.48 -10.10 16.40
N GLU A 947 9.31 -9.97 15.35
CA GLU A 947 8.97 -9.17 14.16
C GLU A 947 7.71 -9.70 13.45
N LEU A 948 7.58 -11.03 13.33
CA LEU A 948 6.40 -11.65 12.75
C LEU A 948 5.15 -11.41 13.61
N LEU A 949 5.28 -11.47 14.94
CA LEU A 949 4.20 -11.21 15.88
C LEU A 949 3.74 -9.75 15.84
N GLU A 950 4.67 -8.80 15.75
CA GLU A 950 4.38 -7.37 15.59
C GLU A 950 3.62 -7.11 14.28
N LYS A 951 4.09 -7.68 13.16
CA LYS A 951 3.41 -7.58 11.86
C LYS A 951 2.02 -8.21 11.91
N ALA A 952 1.86 -9.39 12.52
CA ALA A 952 0.58 -10.06 12.66
C ALA A 952 -0.44 -9.22 13.47
N ARG A 953 0.00 -8.60 14.58
CA ARG A 953 -0.84 -7.69 15.38
C ARG A 953 -1.28 -6.46 14.59
N ALA A 954 -0.40 -5.88 13.78
CA ALA A 954 -0.75 -4.74 12.92
C ALA A 954 -1.82 -5.10 11.87
N VAL A 955 -1.75 -6.31 11.28
CA VAL A 955 -2.77 -6.82 10.36
C VAL A 955 -4.11 -7.01 11.08
N ALA A 956 -4.11 -7.64 12.26
CA ALA A 956 -5.33 -7.86 13.05
C ALA A 956 -6.00 -6.54 13.51
N GLN A 957 -5.22 -5.53 13.90
CA GLN A 957 -5.74 -4.20 14.27
C GLN A 957 -6.40 -3.47 13.09
N THR A 958 -5.88 -3.67 11.87
CA THR A 958 -6.48 -3.11 10.66
C THR A 958 -7.87 -3.70 10.38
N SER A 959 -8.08 -5.00 10.68
CA SER A 959 -9.37 -5.68 10.51
C SER A 959 -10.41 -5.27 11.57
N GLN A 960 -9.99 -5.08 12.83
CA GLN A 960 -10.88 -4.57 13.90
C GLN A 960 -11.34 -3.12 13.63
N LEU A 961 -10.47 -2.27 13.08
CA LEU A 961 -10.84 -0.91 12.67
C LEU A 961 -11.91 -0.93 11.57
N HIS A 962 -11.78 -1.79 10.55
CA HIS A 962 -12.79 -1.94 9.50
C HIS A 962 -14.17 -2.33 10.04
N THR A 963 -14.22 -3.16 11.09
CA THR A 963 -15.49 -3.63 11.68
C THR A 963 -16.14 -2.58 12.57
N MET A 964 -15.34 -1.72 13.24
CA MET A 964 -15.84 -0.57 14.01
C MET A 964 -16.38 0.55 13.11
N TYR A 965 -15.80 0.77 11.93
CA TYR A 965 -16.33 1.77 10.98
C TYR A 965 -17.68 1.35 10.38
N ALA A 966 -17.91 0.05 10.19
CA ALA A 966 -19.18 -0.49 9.68
C ALA A 966 -20.35 -0.48 10.70
N GLU A 967 -20.06 -0.43 12.00
CA GLU A 967 -21.10 -0.26 13.05
C GLU A 967 -21.45 1.20 13.33
N LEU A 968 -20.64 2.16 12.86
CA LEU A 968 -20.83 3.61 13.05
C LEU A 968 -21.36 4.32 11.79
N SER A 969 -21.46 3.60 10.67
CA SER A 969 -22.18 3.96 9.44
C SER A 969 -23.57 3.32 9.44
#